data_AF-A3JX20-F1
#
_entry.id   AF-A3JX20-F1
#
_cell.length_a   1.000
_cell.length_b   1.000
_cell.length_c   1.000
_cell.angle_alpha   90.00
_cell.angle_beta   90.00
_cell.angle_gamma   90.00
#
_symmetry.space_group_name_H-M   'P 1'
#
loop_
_entity.id
_entity.type
_entity.pdbx_description
1 polymer ?
#
loop_
_entity_poly.entity_id
_entity_poly.type
_entity_poly.pdbx_seq_one_letter_code
_entity_poly.pdbx_strand_id
1 'polypeptide(L)'
;MTMNAYLRMAHGVQALRRRVERDHALLGALGVAADPLPHQMANVARILEAPELRHLLADGVGLGKTVQTLMILNALRLQDPDHRTLLVVPDHLIGQWLQELTTRGHCDAAFIDGNTSEDEADVSVRIIKPSSLSVHLRHGSEHYDLLVVDEPQSFTVAQRDTLARARPFAQFIALTATPELGRPEMLHWFVSMLEPLRTATADDPTEVIRRDEVTAAASIRSADEARTAFERDAFGRRICRWSRADLPDYMPRRDYTRANVPTFVREAGLAATARKVLARTVGSDPISRARALHRLGRASRDALAALPKDFYQMPDSADANIGDSRLDALLDFLALIRAEDANARVLVVAGDNDTMARLERILPAYLQSSSEGEQTSIARLARGEQTAADAEAAIRRNVDTIGDFVSGSDDILLLGDWAEAGLNLHHGCETIVLYSCPWTVRSIDQLVGRLDRLRPGAALAAEARKDQGRIRIHAITWAGSPESDVVDGLERLGVFERPTPPMSVERAEKIEKHLGALAAGREAPAALADLELMGGDGTGELAASRLAQYDPHTADAARARHRAMLERKSLPGGLRPSRPEHGARGPEEAELLAWLEALRASSLLDVRTGWKDQSVDGARYGSVWYADLGVKASGATRDLSLELLERRNEGDRRSNPRSGQVAFLHHRRHLSDPPLRMATDREGDARHLHFIDHGDEFHEQLCAAFLNLADTALERDRVPVASVGYPPGHSALSDVRPLLVTAAACSLSLPIDDDARWDGLMHGLNSEDARHLRRYARAGSQADDRWLRLAAPTRLILEGLAINPEGGDLERLPASHVTAILDPRAKTGRLVVGDPVTLPDTIPRLREAAMRRRAKAHAIKPHLPDPGQVARRSELVTAEAHRAKSEAQARAAAFRAQISSDERQARIAEARAMRVEREAEALGAFASRRLERIVGEEKLIDTRVWQVILIPFERI
;
A
#
# COMPACT_ATOMS: atom_id res chain seq x y z
N MET A 1 1.19 15.12 -40.79
CA MET A 1 1.63 16.50 -40.49
C MET A 1 2.69 16.38 -39.41
N THR A 2 3.93 16.79 -39.67
CA THR A 2 5.01 16.67 -38.68
C THR A 2 4.86 17.73 -37.59
N MET A 3 4.96 17.34 -36.32
CA MET A 3 4.86 18.23 -35.16
C MET A 3 6.03 19.22 -35.15
N ASN A 4 5.75 20.52 -35.05
CA ASN A 4 6.76 21.59 -35.03
C ASN A 4 7.60 21.56 -33.73
N ALA A 5 8.84 22.05 -33.79
CA ALA A 5 9.76 22.21 -32.67
C ALA A 5 9.15 22.92 -31.43
N TYR A 6 8.27 23.90 -31.60
CA TYR A 6 7.59 24.55 -30.47
C TYR A 6 6.74 23.56 -29.66
N LEU A 7 5.87 22.77 -30.32
CA LEU A 7 5.00 21.81 -29.62
C LEU A 7 5.81 20.67 -29.00
N ARG A 8 6.92 20.26 -29.66
CA ARG A 8 7.88 19.30 -29.09
C ARG A 8 8.51 19.84 -27.81
N MET A 9 8.92 21.12 -27.78
CA MET A 9 9.46 21.74 -26.57
C MET A 9 8.38 21.87 -25.48
N ALA A 10 7.22 22.42 -25.82
CA ALA A 10 6.14 22.68 -24.87
C ALA A 10 5.69 21.39 -24.15
N HIS A 11 5.37 20.33 -24.90
CA HIS A 11 4.93 19.06 -24.32
C HIS A 11 6.08 18.19 -23.81
N GLY A 12 7.26 18.26 -24.44
CA GLY A 12 8.47 17.60 -23.95
C GLY A 12 8.86 18.08 -22.55
N VAL A 13 8.82 19.39 -22.29
CA VAL A 13 9.07 19.95 -20.95
C VAL A 13 8.07 19.41 -19.94
N GLN A 14 6.78 19.31 -20.27
CA GLN A 14 5.79 18.72 -19.35
C GLN A 14 6.07 17.23 -19.07
N ALA A 15 6.41 16.43 -20.10
CA ALA A 15 6.80 15.03 -19.92
C ALA A 15 8.09 14.89 -19.07
N LEU A 16 9.08 15.76 -19.29
CA LEU A 16 10.32 15.78 -18.50
C LEU A 16 10.05 16.13 -17.05
N ARG A 17 9.17 17.11 -16.77
CA ARG A 17 8.75 17.42 -15.40
C ARG A 17 8.14 16.22 -14.71
N ARG A 18 7.24 15.49 -15.37
CA ARG A 18 6.66 14.25 -14.84
C ARG A 18 7.75 13.23 -14.49
N ARG A 19 8.76 13.07 -15.36
CA ARG A 19 9.90 12.18 -15.06
C ARG A 19 10.71 12.62 -13.84
N VAL A 20 10.88 13.92 -13.63
CA VAL A 20 11.57 14.49 -12.46
C VAL A 20 10.71 14.37 -11.19
N GLU A 21 9.41 14.62 -11.30
CA GLU A 21 8.44 14.48 -10.20
C GLU A 21 8.40 13.05 -9.64
N ARG A 22 8.63 12.04 -10.47
CA ARG A 22 8.74 10.64 -10.03
C ARG A 22 9.73 10.46 -8.87
N ASP A 23 10.91 11.06 -8.94
CA ASP A 23 11.94 10.92 -7.89
C ASP A 23 11.45 11.48 -6.55
N HIS A 24 10.70 12.60 -6.62
CA HIS A 24 10.10 13.25 -5.46
C HIS A 24 8.84 12.55 -4.95
N ALA A 25 8.14 11.82 -5.83
CA ALA A 25 6.99 10.98 -5.51
C ALA A 25 7.41 9.60 -4.95
N LEU A 26 8.46 9.58 -4.12
CA LEU A 26 9.10 8.37 -3.59
C LEU A 26 9.42 7.35 -4.68
N LEU A 27 10.11 7.80 -5.75
CA LEU A 27 10.47 6.96 -6.90
C LEU A 27 9.24 6.37 -7.63
N GLY A 28 8.13 7.11 -7.63
CA GLY A 28 6.86 6.71 -8.22
C GLY A 28 5.96 5.89 -7.28
N ALA A 29 6.37 5.60 -6.04
CA ALA A 29 5.52 4.89 -5.08
C ALA A 29 4.17 5.58 -4.86
N LEU A 30 4.13 6.92 -4.90
CA LEU A 30 2.90 7.70 -4.71
C LEU A 30 1.98 7.71 -5.94
N GLY A 31 2.38 7.09 -7.05
CA GLY A 31 1.53 6.89 -8.24
C GLY A 31 0.44 5.85 -8.04
N VAL A 32 0.48 5.09 -6.94
CA VAL A 32 -0.64 4.24 -6.52
C VAL A 32 -1.90 5.08 -6.34
N ALA A 33 -3.02 4.53 -6.80
CA ALA A 33 -4.34 5.13 -6.76
C ALA A 33 -4.94 5.14 -5.32
N ALA A 34 -4.26 5.83 -4.40
CA ALA A 34 -4.63 6.00 -3.00
C ALA A 34 -4.13 7.34 -2.45
N ASP A 35 -4.76 7.78 -1.37
CA ASP A 35 -4.32 8.96 -0.62
C ASP A 35 -3.05 8.64 0.17
N PRO A 36 -1.94 9.39 -0.01
CA PRO A 36 -0.70 9.11 0.70
C PRO A 36 -0.80 9.61 2.14
N LEU A 37 -0.85 8.70 3.12
CA LEU A 37 -0.91 9.07 4.53
C LEU A 37 0.48 9.17 5.16
N PRO A 38 0.67 9.97 6.24
CA PRO A 38 1.99 10.19 6.83
C PRO A 38 2.73 8.91 7.24
N HIS A 39 2.05 7.98 7.91
CA HIS A 39 2.66 6.71 8.33
C HIS A 39 2.98 5.81 7.14
N GLN A 40 2.12 5.79 6.12
CA GLN A 40 2.34 5.02 4.89
C GLN A 40 3.58 5.52 4.17
N MET A 41 3.70 6.84 3.98
CA MET A 41 4.88 7.44 3.36
C MET A 41 6.14 7.19 4.16
N ALA A 42 6.08 7.26 5.50
CA ALA A 42 7.22 7.02 6.36
C ALA A 42 7.72 5.57 6.27
N ASN A 43 6.81 4.59 6.30
CA ASN A 43 7.13 3.18 6.13
C ASN A 43 7.67 2.88 4.72
N VAL A 44 7.01 3.36 3.67
CA VAL A 44 7.44 3.15 2.28
C VAL A 44 8.83 3.76 2.05
N ALA A 45 9.07 4.98 2.54
CA ALA A 45 10.39 5.61 2.47
C ALA A 45 11.45 4.80 3.22
N ARG A 46 11.17 4.39 4.47
CA ARG A 46 12.07 3.54 5.28
C ARG A 46 12.46 2.27 4.53
N ILE A 47 11.49 1.61 3.89
CA ILE A 47 11.70 0.35 3.19
C ILE A 47 12.49 0.56 1.89
N LEU A 48 12.17 1.59 1.10
CA LEU A 48 12.84 1.87 -0.17
C LEU A 48 14.28 2.40 0.02
N GLU A 49 14.53 3.14 1.11
CA GLU A 49 15.84 3.70 1.47
C GLU A 49 16.75 2.66 2.17
N ALA A 50 16.22 1.52 2.63
CA ALA A 50 17.00 0.50 3.32
C ALA A 50 18.10 -0.14 2.42
N PRO A 51 19.22 -0.59 3.00
CA PRO A 51 20.26 -1.32 2.25
C PRO A 51 19.77 -2.68 1.76
N GLU A 52 18.85 -3.29 2.51
CA GLU A 52 18.15 -4.52 2.15
C GLU A 52 16.64 -4.35 2.36
N LEU A 53 15.86 -4.68 1.35
CA LEU A 53 14.41 -4.62 1.40
C LEU A 53 13.85 -5.89 2.05
N ARG A 54 13.97 -5.99 3.38
CA ARG A 54 13.37 -7.08 4.18
C ARG A 54 12.63 -6.49 5.38
N HIS A 55 11.31 -6.43 5.35
CA HIS A 55 10.54 -5.72 6.37
C HIS A 55 9.22 -6.40 6.72
N LEU A 56 8.79 -6.20 7.95
CA LEU A 56 7.48 -6.58 8.46
C LEU A 56 6.61 -5.33 8.58
N LEU A 57 5.56 -5.23 7.78
CA LEU A 57 4.50 -4.24 7.96
C LEU A 57 3.52 -4.79 9.00
N ALA A 58 3.73 -4.39 10.26
CA ALA A 58 2.99 -4.80 11.45
C ALA A 58 1.94 -3.76 11.91
N ASP A 59 1.59 -2.81 11.04
CA ASP A 59 0.62 -1.76 11.34
C ASP A 59 -0.74 -2.31 11.76
N GLY A 60 -1.45 -1.55 12.60
CA GLY A 60 -2.83 -1.85 13.00
C GLY A 60 -3.77 -2.18 11.84
N VAL A 61 -4.85 -2.91 12.14
CA VAL A 61 -5.90 -3.23 11.17
C VAL A 61 -6.45 -1.93 10.56
N GLY A 62 -6.64 -1.91 9.23
CA GLY A 62 -7.22 -0.75 8.55
C GLY A 62 -6.26 0.40 8.24
N LEU A 63 -4.97 0.32 8.61
CA LEU A 63 -3.97 1.36 8.32
C LEU A 63 -3.38 1.32 6.89
N GLY A 64 -3.85 0.39 6.04
CA GLY A 64 -3.47 0.33 4.62
C GLY A 64 -2.13 -0.36 4.33
N LYS A 65 -1.84 -1.50 4.97
CA LYS A 65 -0.64 -2.33 4.66
C LYS A 65 -0.58 -2.78 3.20
N THR A 66 -1.72 -3.14 2.62
CA THR A 66 -1.86 -3.47 1.20
C THR A 66 -1.44 -2.29 0.32
N VAL A 67 -1.97 -1.09 0.58
CA VAL A 67 -1.60 0.14 -0.15
C VAL A 67 -0.10 0.43 -0.05
N GLN A 68 0.50 0.32 1.14
CA GLN A 68 1.95 0.48 1.32
C GLN A 68 2.75 -0.52 0.49
N THR A 69 2.29 -1.76 0.41
CA THR A 69 2.91 -2.80 -0.41
C THR A 69 2.80 -2.47 -1.89
N LEU A 70 1.63 -2.02 -2.36
CA LEU A 70 1.45 -1.56 -3.73
C LEU A 70 2.38 -0.38 -4.06
N MET A 71 2.55 0.56 -3.13
CA MET A 71 3.46 1.70 -3.28
C MET A 71 4.91 1.22 -3.48
N ILE A 72 5.35 0.25 -2.67
CA ILE A 72 6.68 -0.35 -2.80
C ILE A 72 6.82 -1.09 -4.14
N LEU A 73 5.85 -1.93 -4.50
CA LEU A 73 5.84 -2.67 -5.76
C LEU A 73 5.91 -1.73 -6.96
N ASN A 74 5.17 -0.62 -6.94
CA ASN A 74 5.16 0.36 -8.02
C ASN A 74 6.55 1.00 -8.20
N ALA A 75 7.21 1.39 -7.10
CA ALA A 75 8.56 1.94 -7.16
C ALA A 75 9.60 0.92 -7.67
N LEU A 76 9.48 -0.35 -7.27
CA LEU A 76 10.37 -1.43 -7.73
C LEU A 76 10.18 -1.71 -9.23
N ARG A 77 8.94 -1.84 -9.71
CA ARG A 77 8.63 -2.08 -11.13
C ARG A 77 9.02 -0.90 -12.03
N LEU A 78 8.90 0.34 -11.54
CA LEU A 78 9.37 1.53 -12.26
C LEU A 78 10.90 1.63 -12.35
N GLN A 79 11.61 1.02 -11.41
CA GLN A 79 13.07 0.89 -11.45
C GLN A 79 13.49 -0.29 -12.33
N ASP A 80 12.73 -1.38 -12.32
CA ASP A 80 13.03 -2.66 -12.97
C ASP A 80 11.75 -3.29 -13.53
N PRO A 81 11.45 -3.07 -14.83
CA PRO A 81 10.23 -3.59 -15.46
C PRO A 81 10.10 -5.13 -15.42
N ASP A 82 11.23 -5.83 -15.33
CA ASP A 82 11.30 -7.30 -15.29
C ASP A 82 11.20 -7.86 -13.86
N HIS A 83 10.96 -7.00 -12.86
CA HIS A 83 10.89 -7.40 -11.45
C HIS A 83 9.76 -8.41 -11.21
N ARG A 84 10.12 -9.58 -10.68
CA ARG A 84 9.19 -10.70 -10.44
C ARG A 84 8.84 -10.81 -8.97
N THR A 85 7.56 -10.64 -8.66
CA THR A 85 7.03 -10.76 -7.29
C THR A 85 6.20 -12.03 -7.12
N LEU A 86 6.51 -12.80 -6.07
CA LEU A 86 5.65 -13.87 -5.56
C LEU A 86 4.86 -13.35 -4.36
N LEU A 87 3.54 -13.37 -4.46
CA LEU A 87 2.61 -12.90 -3.44
C LEU A 87 1.83 -14.11 -2.88
N VAL A 88 2.06 -14.45 -1.61
CA VAL A 88 1.45 -15.59 -0.93
C VAL A 88 0.34 -15.08 -0.01
N VAL A 89 -0.91 -15.41 -0.36
CA VAL A 89 -2.10 -14.78 0.22
C VAL A 89 -3.12 -15.85 0.62
N PRO A 90 -3.73 -15.78 1.82
CA PRO A 90 -4.81 -16.68 2.21
C PRO A 90 -5.97 -16.66 1.21
N ASP A 91 -6.61 -17.81 0.99
CA ASP A 91 -7.64 -18.01 -0.05
C ASP A 91 -8.71 -16.90 -0.09
N HIS A 92 -9.19 -16.46 1.08
CA HIS A 92 -10.25 -15.45 1.20
C HIS A 92 -9.82 -14.01 0.85
N LEU A 93 -8.52 -13.74 0.70
CA LEU A 93 -7.98 -12.41 0.38
C LEU A 93 -7.52 -12.30 -1.09
N ILE A 94 -7.47 -13.40 -1.84
CA ILE A 94 -6.96 -13.40 -3.22
C ILE A 94 -7.75 -12.45 -4.12
N GLY A 95 -9.09 -12.49 -4.06
CA GLY A 95 -9.95 -11.60 -4.84
C GLY A 95 -9.70 -10.12 -4.52
N GLN A 96 -9.55 -9.81 -3.23
CA GLN A 96 -9.21 -8.45 -2.78
C GLN A 96 -7.85 -8.00 -3.31
N TRP A 97 -6.81 -8.85 -3.25
CA TRP A 97 -5.49 -8.52 -3.78
C TRP A 97 -5.49 -8.29 -5.28
N LEU A 98 -6.17 -9.15 -6.06
CA LEU A 98 -6.32 -8.97 -7.51
C LEU A 98 -6.99 -7.63 -7.83
N GLN A 99 -8.06 -7.29 -7.08
CA GLN A 99 -8.74 -6.01 -7.23
C GLN A 99 -7.81 -4.84 -6.91
N GLU A 100 -7.15 -4.84 -5.74
CA GLU A 100 -6.26 -3.76 -5.30
C GLU A 100 -5.05 -3.56 -6.24
N LEU A 101 -4.42 -4.65 -6.71
CA LEU A 101 -3.33 -4.61 -7.69
C LEU A 101 -3.77 -3.95 -9.01
N THR A 102 -5.00 -4.25 -9.44
CA THR A 102 -5.53 -3.72 -10.70
C THR A 102 -6.03 -2.28 -10.56
N THR A 103 -6.85 -1.99 -9.56
CA THR A 103 -7.54 -0.70 -9.42
C THR A 103 -6.65 0.37 -8.79
N ARG A 104 -5.75 0.00 -7.88
CA ARG A 104 -4.84 0.93 -7.20
C ARG A 104 -3.38 0.80 -7.62
N GLY A 105 -2.91 -0.43 -7.82
CA GLY A 105 -1.51 -0.71 -8.11
C GLY A 105 -1.10 -0.58 -9.57
N HIS A 106 -2.05 -0.42 -10.50
CA HIS A 106 -1.83 -0.43 -11.95
C HIS A 106 -0.94 -1.59 -12.39
N CYS A 107 -1.22 -2.77 -11.82
CA CYS A 107 -0.41 -3.96 -11.98
C CYS A 107 -1.25 -5.12 -12.50
N ASP A 108 -0.82 -5.69 -13.62
CA ASP A 108 -1.30 -7.00 -14.03
C ASP A 108 -0.73 -8.06 -13.09
N ALA A 109 -1.64 -8.85 -12.53
CA ALA A 109 -1.32 -9.97 -11.66
C ALA A 109 -2.13 -11.19 -12.08
N ALA A 110 -1.51 -12.36 -12.02
CA ALA A 110 -2.21 -13.61 -12.24
C ALA A 110 -2.29 -14.40 -10.94
N PHE A 111 -3.48 -14.93 -10.67
CA PHE A 111 -3.63 -16.00 -9.70
C PHE A 111 -3.23 -17.33 -10.36
N ILE A 112 -2.24 -18.00 -9.77
CA ILE A 112 -1.75 -19.29 -10.26
C ILE A 112 -2.27 -20.37 -9.30
N ASP A 113 -3.21 -21.18 -9.78
CA ASP A 113 -3.62 -22.38 -9.06
C ASP A 113 -2.66 -23.52 -9.36
N GLY A 114 -2.63 -24.57 -8.53
CA GLY A 114 -1.71 -25.71 -8.68
C GLY A 114 -1.81 -26.47 -10.01
N ASN A 115 -2.79 -26.15 -10.86
CA ASN A 115 -3.03 -26.75 -12.18
C ASN A 115 -2.70 -25.80 -13.36
N THR A 116 -2.40 -24.52 -13.11
CA THR A 116 -2.00 -23.59 -14.17
C THR A 116 -0.55 -23.85 -14.54
N SER A 117 -0.23 -24.02 -15.84
CA SER A 117 1.15 -24.25 -16.24
C SER A 117 2.00 -23.00 -15.95
N GLU A 118 3.18 -23.18 -15.33
CA GLU A 118 4.06 -22.06 -14.92
C GLU A 118 4.52 -21.19 -16.10
N ASP A 119 4.45 -21.73 -17.33
CA ASP A 119 4.85 -21.09 -18.58
C ASP A 119 3.75 -20.18 -19.19
N GLU A 120 2.49 -20.28 -18.73
CA GLU A 120 1.35 -19.57 -19.35
C GLU A 120 1.12 -18.15 -18.83
N ALA A 121 1.78 -17.72 -17.74
CA ALA A 121 1.60 -16.38 -17.16
C ALA A 121 2.93 -15.60 -17.09
N ASP A 122 3.28 -14.94 -18.18
CA ASP A 122 4.35 -13.92 -18.23
C ASP A 122 3.86 -12.62 -17.57
N VAL A 123 3.61 -12.67 -16.26
CA VAL A 123 3.15 -11.54 -15.44
C VAL A 123 4.18 -11.19 -14.37
N SER A 124 4.29 -9.89 -14.10
CA SER A 124 5.22 -9.35 -13.09
C SER A 124 4.87 -9.78 -11.65
N VAL A 125 3.58 -9.96 -11.33
CA VAL A 125 3.10 -10.35 -10.00
C VAL A 125 2.30 -11.65 -10.09
N ARG A 126 2.73 -12.64 -9.32
CA ARG A 126 2.09 -13.97 -9.24
C ARG A 126 1.51 -14.16 -7.85
N ILE A 127 0.21 -14.45 -7.78
CA ILE A 127 -0.49 -14.71 -6.52
C ILE A 127 -0.69 -16.21 -6.37
N ILE A 128 -0.32 -16.75 -5.21
CA ILE A 128 -0.51 -18.16 -4.87
C ILE A 128 -1.14 -18.34 -3.49
N LYS A 129 -1.80 -19.49 -3.32
CA LYS A 129 -2.26 -19.96 -2.01
C LYS A 129 -1.10 -20.49 -1.18
N PRO A 130 -1.17 -20.44 0.17
CA PRO A 130 -0.16 -21.04 1.02
C PRO A 130 -0.01 -22.56 0.81
N SER A 131 -1.08 -23.26 0.45
CA SER A 131 -1.05 -24.70 0.12
C SER A 131 -0.20 -25.04 -1.10
N SER A 132 -0.01 -24.10 -2.02
CA SER A 132 0.74 -24.27 -3.26
C SER A 132 2.22 -23.91 -3.13
N LEU A 133 2.68 -23.50 -1.94
CA LEU A 133 4.07 -23.08 -1.68
C LEU A 133 5.10 -24.14 -2.09
N SER A 134 4.89 -25.39 -1.68
CA SER A 134 5.85 -26.47 -1.96
C SER A 134 6.00 -26.77 -3.45
N VAL A 135 4.95 -26.54 -4.26
CA VAL A 135 4.98 -26.73 -5.71
C VAL A 135 5.79 -25.61 -6.36
N HIS A 136 5.46 -24.35 -6.05
CA HIS A 136 6.09 -23.19 -6.68
C HIS A 136 7.55 -22.97 -6.24
N LEU A 137 7.89 -23.39 -5.01
CA LEU A 137 9.27 -23.31 -4.51
C LEU A 137 10.10 -24.56 -4.84
N ARG A 138 9.52 -25.57 -5.51
CA ARG A 138 10.22 -26.78 -5.94
C ARG A 138 11.40 -26.46 -6.87
N HIS A 139 11.21 -25.47 -7.73
CA HIS A 139 12.20 -25.03 -8.72
C HIS A 139 13.16 -23.98 -8.17
N GLY A 140 12.99 -23.56 -6.91
CA GLY A 140 13.88 -22.62 -6.22
C GLY A 140 13.27 -21.22 -6.08
N SER A 141 13.66 -20.50 -5.02
CA SER A 141 13.19 -19.13 -4.77
C SER A 141 13.88 -18.10 -5.64
N GLU A 142 15.00 -18.45 -6.30
CA GLU A 142 15.78 -17.58 -7.17
C GLU A 142 15.12 -17.27 -8.53
N HIS A 143 13.86 -17.65 -8.70
CA HIS A 143 13.01 -17.21 -9.81
C HIS A 143 12.29 -15.90 -9.54
N TYR A 144 12.29 -15.43 -8.28
CA TYR A 144 11.58 -14.25 -7.83
C TYR A 144 12.55 -13.25 -7.19
N ASP A 145 12.29 -11.96 -7.39
CA ASP A 145 13.05 -10.86 -6.78
C ASP A 145 12.51 -10.53 -5.39
N LEU A 146 11.19 -10.59 -5.23
CA LEU A 146 10.47 -10.25 -4.01
C LEU A 146 9.48 -11.34 -3.63
N LEU A 147 9.51 -11.74 -2.35
CA LEU A 147 8.44 -12.47 -1.69
C LEU A 147 7.60 -11.52 -0.85
N VAL A 148 6.29 -11.49 -1.08
CA VAL A 148 5.30 -10.85 -0.20
C VAL A 148 4.44 -11.93 0.44
N VAL A 149 4.27 -11.88 1.77
CA VAL A 149 3.42 -12.81 2.51
C VAL A 149 2.38 -12.04 3.31
N ASP A 150 1.10 -12.35 3.11
CA ASP A 150 -0.01 -11.75 3.85
C ASP A 150 -0.56 -12.71 4.93
N GLU A 151 -0.82 -12.17 6.12
CA GLU A 151 -1.28 -12.88 7.32
C GLU A 151 -0.56 -14.22 7.59
N PRO A 152 0.80 -14.25 7.66
CA PRO A 152 1.57 -15.47 7.87
C PRO A 152 1.24 -16.23 9.15
N GLN A 153 0.62 -15.58 10.15
CA GLN A 153 0.13 -16.26 11.36
C GLN A 153 -1.03 -17.24 11.08
N SER A 154 -1.70 -17.10 9.92
CA SER A 154 -2.73 -18.06 9.48
C SER A 154 -2.13 -19.32 8.83
N PHE A 155 -0.83 -19.33 8.55
CA PHE A 155 -0.18 -20.44 7.84
C PHE A 155 0.12 -21.59 8.80
N THR A 156 -0.05 -22.81 8.29
CA THR A 156 0.36 -24.03 9.00
C THR A 156 1.86 -24.02 9.27
N VAL A 157 2.29 -24.78 10.28
CA VAL A 157 3.72 -24.94 10.60
C VAL A 157 4.48 -25.45 9.37
N ALA A 158 3.95 -26.45 8.66
CA ALA A 158 4.58 -26.99 7.46
C ALA A 158 4.79 -25.94 6.35
N GLN A 159 3.84 -25.03 6.15
CA GLN A 159 3.96 -23.95 5.16
C GLN A 159 5.02 -22.92 5.57
N ARG A 160 5.03 -22.50 6.84
CA ARG A 160 6.04 -21.61 7.40
C ARG A 160 7.43 -22.21 7.33
N ASP A 161 7.55 -23.50 7.61
CA ASP A 161 8.80 -24.25 7.50
C ASP A 161 9.27 -24.35 6.05
N THR A 162 8.37 -24.53 5.07
CA THR A 162 8.74 -24.53 3.65
C THR A 162 9.36 -23.20 3.25
N LEU A 163 8.82 -22.08 3.72
CA LEU A 163 9.39 -20.75 3.49
C LEU A 163 10.75 -20.59 4.18
N ALA A 164 10.87 -20.98 5.45
CA ALA A 164 12.11 -20.87 6.21
C ALA A 164 13.24 -21.77 5.68
N ARG A 165 12.89 -22.91 5.07
CA ARG A 165 13.86 -23.83 4.43
C ARG A 165 14.24 -23.41 3.00
N ALA A 166 13.43 -22.58 2.34
CA ALA A 166 13.78 -22.06 1.03
C ALA A 166 15.02 -21.18 1.14
N ARG A 167 15.78 -21.04 0.04
CA ARG A 167 16.84 -20.02 0.01
C ARG A 167 16.22 -18.65 0.28
N PRO A 168 16.90 -17.78 1.04
CA PRO A 168 16.42 -16.43 1.26
C PRO A 168 16.13 -15.74 -0.08
N PHE A 169 14.95 -15.16 -0.23
CA PHE A 169 14.65 -14.28 -1.36
C PHE A 169 15.56 -13.05 -1.29
N ALA A 170 15.85 -12.40 -2.42
CA ALA A 170 16.64 -11.16 -2.40
C ALA A 170 15.91 -10.04 -1.62
N GLN A 171 14.59 -9.97 -1.75
CA GLN A 171 13.73 -9.02 -1.06
C GLN A 171 12.56 -9.76 -0.39
N PHE A 172 12.07 -9.24 0.75
CA PHE A 172 11.00 -9.85 1.53
C PHE A 172 10.10 -8.83 2.22
N ILE A 173 8.78 -8.99 2.11
CA ILE A 173 7.81 -8.21 2.87
C ILE A 173 6.80 -9.17 3.50
N ALA A 174 6.54 -9.01 4.80
CA ALA A 174 5.42 -9.68 5.46
C ALA A 174 4.41 -8.65 5.97
N LEU A 175 3.13 -8.99 5.87
CA LEU A 175 2.01 -8.13 6.24
C LEU A 175 1.19 -8.82 7.32
N THR A 176 0.97 -8.14 8.44
CA THR A 176 0.11 -8.67 9.51
C THR A 176 -0.30 -7.55 10.45
N ALA A 177 -1.51 -7.58 10.97
CA ALA A 177 -1.87 -6.69 12.09
C ALA A 177 -1.44 -7.26 13.46
N THR A 178 -1.32 -8.58 13.52
CA THR A 178 -1.12 -9.36 14.74
C THR A 178 0.02 -10.35 14.52
N PRO A 179 1.29 -9.88 14.52
CA PRO A 179 2.43 -10.76 14.26
C PRO A 179 2.68 -11.80 15.36
N GLU A 180 1.96 -11.75 16.48
CA GLU A 180 2.14 -12.67 17.62
C GLU A 180 3.62 -12.80 18.07
N LEU A 181 4.39 -11.70 18.02
CA LEU A 181 5.84 -11.68 18.35
C LEU A 181 6.17 -12.12 19.78
N GLY A 182 5.17 -12.23 20.66
CA GLY A 182 5.36 -12.83 21.99
C GLY A 182 5.44 -14.36 21.98
N ARG A 183 5.09 -15.05 20.88
CA ARG A 183 5.24 -16.50 20.74
C ARG A 183 6.66 -16.78 20.26
N PRO A 184 7.50 -17.52 21.03
CA PRO A 184 8.89 -17.77 20.65
C PRO A 184 9.04 -18.37 19.25
N GLU A 185 8.17 -19.31 18.87
CA GLU A 185 8.19 -19.93 17.53
C GLU A 185 7.86 -18.94 16.40
N MET A 186 6.88 -18.05 16.60
CA MET A 186 6.54 -17.03 15.59
C MET A 186 7.62 -15.96 15.50
N LEU A 187 8.15 -15.53 16.66
CA LEU A 187 9.25 -14.58 16.71
C LEU A 187 10.47 -15.13 15.98
N HIS A 188 10.87 -16.36 16.31
CA HIS A 188 11.98 -17.04 15.65
C HIS A 188 11.75 -17.13 14.14
N TRP A 189 10.54 -17.50 13.70
CA TRP A 189 10.21 -17.54 12.28
C TRP A 189 10.33 -16.17 11.60
N PHE A 190 9.76 -15.11 12.18
CA PHE A 190 9.88 -13.76 11.60
C PHE A 190 11.34 -13.31 11.54
N VAL A 191 12.12 -13.52 12.60
CA VAL A 191 13.55 -13.17 12.60
C VAL A 191 14.31 -13.98 11.56
N SER A 192 14.01 -15.28 11.38
CA SER A 192 14.60 -16.11 10.32
C SER A 192 14.35 -15.57 8.92
N MET A 193 13.17 -14.99 8.69
CA MET A 193 12.82 -14.41 7.40
C MET A 193 13.37 -12.99 7.22
N LEU A 194 13.39 -12.16 8.28
CA LEU A 194 13.83 -10.76 8.20
C LEU A 194 15.36 -10.62 8.24
N GLU A 195 16.05 -11.45 9.01
CA GLU A 195 17.49 -11.40 9.26
C GLU A 195 18.15 -12.76 8.98
N PRO A 196 18.01 -13.34 7.76
CA PRO A 196 18.50 -14.69 7.46
C PRO A 196 20.01 -14.85 7.73
N LEU A 197 20.77 -13.75 7.64
CA LEU A 197 22.22 -13.72 7.89
C LEU A 197 22.61 -13.72 9.37
N ARG A 198 21.64 -13.58 10.30
CA ARG A 198 21.86 -13.70 11.75
C ARG A 198 21.36 -15.04 12.29
N THR A 199 20.81 -15.90 11.42
CA THR A 199 20.04 -17.06 11.87
C THR A 199 20.71 -18.42 11.74
N ALA A 200 21.81 -18.55 10.98
CA ALA A 200 22.54 -19.83 10.92
C ALA A 200 23.87 -19.84 11.68
N THR A 201 24.19 -18.79 12.44
CA THR A 201 25.08 -18.91 13.59
C THR A 201 24.36 -19.76 14.64
N ALA A 202 25.03 -20.75 15.27
CA ALA A 202 24.41 -21.78 16.14
C ALA A 202 23.65 -21.27 17.40
N ASP A 203 23.52 -19.95 17.57
CA ASP A 203 22.80 -19.27 18.64
C ASP A 203 21.36 -18.94 18.24
N ASP A 204 20.48 -18.73 19.22
CA ASP A 204 19.16 -18.14 18.98
C ASP A 204 19.33 -16.78 18.28
N PRO A 205 18.75 -16.56 17.07
CA PRO A 205 18.89 -15.30 16.33
C PRO A 205 18.50 -14.07 17.14
N THR A 206 17.54 -14.22 18.05
CA THR A 206 17.07 -13.13 18.91
C THR A 206 18.14 -12.69 19.90
N GLU A 207 18.91 -13.63 20.45
CA GLU A 207 20.00 -13.36 21.38
C GLU A 207 21.18 -12.68 20.69
N VAL A 208 21.49 -13.08 19.45
CA VAL A 208 22.50 -12.39 18.62
C VAL A 208 22.11 -10.93 18.40
N ILE A 209 20.86 -10.67 18.00
CA ILE A 209 20.36 -9.32 17.80
C ILE A 209 20.44 -8.50 19.09
N ARG A 210 19.99 -9.07 20.23
CA ARG A 210 20.05 -8.39 21.54
C ARG A 210 21.48 -8.07 21.95
N ARG A 211 22.44 -8.98 21.74
CA ARG A 211 23.86 -8.74 22.03
C ARG A 211 24.43 -7.60 21.19
N ASP A 212 24.10 -7.57 19.91
CA ASP A 212 24.50 -6.50 18.99
C ASP A 212 23.90 -5.15 19.42
N GLU A 213 22.61 -5.13 19.80
CA GLU A 213 21.96 -3.92 20.34
C GLU A 213 22.66 -3.40 21.60
N VAL A 214 23.01 -4.29 22.55
CA VAL A 214 23.72 -3.91 23.78
C VAL A 214 25.06 -3.26 23.45
N THR A 215 25.79 -3.86 22.53
CA THR A 215 27.11 -3.39 22.09
C THR A 215 26.99 -2.03 21.40
N ALA A 216 26.04 -1.91 20.49
CA ALA A 216 25.75 -0.67 19.77
C ALA A 216 25.34 0.45 20.72
N ALA A 217 24.40 0.19 21.64
CA ALA A 217 23.95 1.17 22.63
C ALA A 217 25.08 1.71 23.52
N ALA A 218 26.03 0.85 23.91
CA ALA A 218 27.20 1.25 24.70
C ALA A 218 28.19 2.14 23.92
N SER A 219 28.16 2.09 22.59
CA SER A 219 29.08 2.83 21.71
C SER A 219 28.59 4.22 21.31
N ILE A 220 27.30 4.54 21.50
CA ILE A 220 26.70 5.81 21.06
C ILE A 220 27.33 7.01 21.80
N ARG A 221 27.79 8.01 21.05
CA ARG A 221 28.31 9.29 21.55
C ARG A 221 27.62 10.52 20.93
N SER A 222 26.89 10.34 19.82
CA SER A 222 26.17 11.41 19.12
C SER A 222 24.80 10.96 18.61
N ALA A 223 23.95 11.91 18.20
CA ALA A 223 22.63 11.62 17.64
C ALA A 223 22.71 10.88 16.28
N ASP A 224 23.69 11.21 15.43
CA ASP A 224 23.90 10.55 14.15
C ASP A 224 24.39 9.10 14.32
N GLU A 225 25.28 8.86 15.30
CA GLU A 225 25.67 7.51 15.70
C GLU A 225 24.49 6.73 16.26
N ALA A 226 23.63 7.37 17.07
CA ALA A 226 22.45 6.73 17.63
C ALA A 226 21.47 6.27 16.53
N ARG A 227 21.22 7.13 15.53
CA ARG A 227 20.40 6.78 14.37
C ARG A 227 21.00 5.64 13.56
N THR A 228 22.30 5.71 13.28
CA THR A 228 22.99 4.66 12.51
C THR A 228 23.00 3.34 13.27
N ALA A 229 23.22 3.36 14.58
CA ALA A 229 23.12 2.20 15.46
C ALA A 229 21.72 1.59 15.44
N PHE A 230 20.65 2.41 15.47
CA PHE A 230 19.29 1.91 15.34
C PHE A 230 19.07 1.21 13.99
N GLU A 231 19.40 1.89 12.88
CA GLU A 231 19.24 1.37 11.51
C GLU A 231 20.11 0.13 11.25
N ARG A 232 21.21 -0.06 12.00
CA ARG A 232 22.14 -1.19 11.85
C ARG A 232 21.78 -2.39 12.74
N ASP A 233 21.42 -2.15 14.00
CA ASP A 233 21.40 -3.19 15.05
C ASP A 233 20.09 -3.31 15.82
N ALA A 234 19.19 -2.32 15.78
CA ALA A 234 17.97 -2.41 16.57
C ALA A 234 17.11 -3.63 16.18
N PHE A 235 16.47 -4.24 17.17
CA PHE A 235 15.55 -5.36 17.02
C PHE A 235 14.32 -4.94 16.20
N GLY A 236 13.82 -3.73 16.44
CA GLY A 236 12.69 -3.15 15.70
C GLY A 236 13.05 -2.56 14.33
N ARG A 237 14.32 -2.59 13.88
CA ARG A 237 14.75 -1.84 12.68
C ARG A 237 14.07 -2.29 11.39
N ARG A 238 13.60 -3.55 11.30
CA ARG A 238 12.87 -4.08 10.16
C ARG A 238 11.36 -4.21 10.39
N ILE A 239 10.87 -3.78 11.55
CA ILE A 239 9.46 -3.91 11.93
C ILE A 239 8.83 -2.52 11.87
N CYS A 240 8.01 -2.29 10.85
CA CYS A 240 7.20 -1.09 10.70
C CYS A 240 5.91 -1.29 11.47
N ARG A 241 5.69 -0.49 12.52
CA ARG A 241 4.49 -0.63 13.34
C ARG A 241 3.92 0.73 13.73
N TRP A 242 2.74 0.99 13.19
CA TRP A 242 1.92 2.13 13.59
C TRP A 242 0.63 1.65 14.24
N SER A 243 0.21 2.37 15.27
CA SER A 243 -1.07 2.18 15.93
C SER A 243 -2.04 3.30 15.56
N ARG A 244 -3.31 3.11 15.89
CA ARG A 244 -4.31 4.18 15.72
C ARG A 244 -4.05 5.37 16.65
N ALA A 245 -3.47 5.12 17.83
CA ALA A 245 -3.12 6.17 18.79
C ALA A 245 -2.07 7.14 18.25
N ASP A 246 -1.23 6.68 17.30
CA ASP A 246 -0.25 7.52 16.61
C ASP A 246 -0.89 8.45 15.56
N LEU A 247 -2.16 8.19 15.18
CA LEU A 247 -2.88 8.84 14.09
C LEU A 247 -4.31 9.30 14.50
N PRO A 248 -4.48 10.04 15.61
CA PRO A 248 -5.80 10.36 16.15
C PRO A 248 -6.66 11.22 15.20
N ASP A 249 -6.04 12.05 14.36
CA ASP A 249 -6.74 12.95 13.45
C ASP A 249 -7.25 12.26 12.18
N TYR A 250 -6.84 11.01 11.92
CA TYR A 250 -7.10 10.28 10.67
C TYR A 250 -8.09 9.12 10.85
N MET A 251 -8.48 8.78 12.08
CA MET A 251 -9.37 7.66 12.39
C MET A 251 -10.71 8.15 12.95
N PRO A 252 -11.82 7.44 12.69
CA PRO A 252 -13.08 7.69 13.38
C PRO A 252 -12.95 7.41 14.88
N ARG A 253 -13.76 8.09 15.68
CA ARG A 253 -13.83 7.86 17.14
C ARG A 253 -14.76 6.69 17.45
N ARG A 254 -14.45 5.91 18.50
CA ARG A 254 -15.35 4.83 18.96
C ARG A 254 -16.22 5.35 20.10
N ASP A 255 -17.54 5.24 19.91
CA ASP A 255 -18.54 5.56 20.92
C ASP A 255 -19.15 4.24 21.41
N TYR A 256 -18.80 3.84 22.63
CA TYR A 256 -19.30 2.60 23.24
C TYR A 256 -20.48 2.86 24.16
N THR A 257 -21.52 2.04 24.05
CA THR A 257 -22.65 2.00 24.98
C THR A 257 -23.06 0.56 25.26
N ARG A 258 -23.52 0.30 26.49
CA ARG A 258 -23.95 -1.02 26.91
C ARG A 258 -25.35 -0.98 27.52
N ALA A 259 -26.21 -1.88 27.07
CA ALA A 259 -27.46 -2.22 27.73
C ALA A 259 -27.25 -3.46 28.60
N ASN A 260 -27.24 -3.25 29.92
CA ASN A 260 -27.20 -4.36 30.88
C ASN A 260 -28.63 -4.71 31.30
N VAL A 261 -29.24 -5.68 30.63
CA VAL A 261 -30.68 -5.94 30.71
C VAL A 261 -31.02 -6.89 31.87
N PRO A 262 -32.16 -6.69 32.55
CA PRO A 262 -32.69 -7.66 33.50
C PRO A 262 -33.08 -8.95 32.76
N THR A 263 -32.74 -10.10 33.34
CA THR A 263 -33.03 -11.40 32.75
C THR A 263 -34.45 -11.87 33.06
N PHE A 264 -35.08 -12.52 32.09
CA PHE A 264 -36.25 -13.36 32.36
C PHE A 264 -35.86 -14.61 33.15
N VAL A 265 -36.86 -15.26 33.76
CA VAL A 265 -36.68 -16.41 34.68
C VAL A 265 -35.80 -17.52 34.07
N ARG A 266 -36.04 -17.87 32.80
CA ARG A 266 -35.24 -18.89 32.09
C ARG A 266 -33.79 -18.46 31.89
N GLU A 267 -33.57 -17.21 31.48
CA GLU A 267 -32.25 -16.63 31.22
C GLU A 267 -31.43 -16.54 32.51
N ALA A 268 -32.05 -16.12 33.61
CA ALA A 268 -31.44 -16.12 34.95
C ALA A 268 -30.95 -17.53 35.34
N GLY A 269 -31.79 -18.55 35.10
CA GLY A 269 -31.42 -19.94 35.33
C GLY A 269 -30.24 -20.41 34.46
N LEU A 270 -30.21 -20.01 33.19
CA LEU A 270 -29.10 -20.33 32.27
C LEU A 270 -27.80 -19.66 32.71
N ALA A 271 -27.85 -18.36 33.04
CA ALA A 271 -26.69 -17.59 33.53
C ALA A 271 -26.13 -18.16 34.84
N ALA A 272 -27.00 -18.52 35.79
CA ALA A 272 -26.58 -19.19 37.03
C ALA A 272 -25.95 -20.56 36.76
N THR A 273 -26.47 -21.31 35.80
CA THR A 273 -25.92 -22.61 35.39
C THR A 273 -24.56 -22.45 34.72
N ALA A 274 -24.41 -21.47 33.82
CA ALA A 274 -23.14 -21.13 33.20
C ALA A 274 -22.06 -20.83 34.24
N ARG A 275 -22.40 -20.04 35.28
CA ARG A 275 -21.50 -19.76 36.40
C ARG A 275 -21.10 -21.03 37.17
N LYS A 276 -22.04 -21.95 37.44
CA LYS A 276 -21.75 -23.26 38.06
C LYS A 276 -20.81 -24.11 37.20
N VAL A 277 -21.00 -24.11 35.88
CA VAL A 277 -20.13 -24.85 34.94
C VAL A 277 -18.69 -24.32 34.99
N LEU A 278 -18.52 -23.00 35.01
CA LEU A 278 -17.22 -22.34 35.12
C LEU A 278 -16.54 -22.61 36.47
N ALA A 279 -17.30 -22.58 37.56
CA ALA A 279 -16.77 -22.78 38.91
C ALA A 279 -16.36 -24.24 39.20
N ARG A 280 -17.06 -25.24 38.63
CA ARG A 280 -16.84 -26.67 38.92
C ARG A 280 -15.98 -27.40 37.87
N THR A 281 -15.53 -26.71 36.83
CA THR A 281 -14.68 -27.25 35.74
C THR A 281 -15.24 -28.56 35.16
N VAL A 282 -16.53 -28.55 34.79
CA VAL A 282 -17.20 -29.74 34.27
C VAL A 282 -16.81 -29.98 32.81
N GLY A 283 -16.17 -31.12 32.51
CA GLY A 283 -15.76 -31.51 31.15
C GLY A 283 -14.50 -30.80 30.64
N SER A 284 -14.11 -31.09 29.39
CA SER A 284 -12.85 -30.61 28.79
C SER A 284 -12.83 -29.12 28.41
N ASP A 285 -13.98 -28.49 28.20
CA ASP A 285 -14.09 -27.07 27.82
C ASP A 285 -15.27 -26.38 28.53
N PRO A 286 -15.09 -25.86 29.75
CA PRO A 286 -16.13 -25.21 30.52
C PRO A 286 -16.51 -23.82 29.98
N ILE A 287 -15.58 -23.10 29.33
CA ILE A 287 -15.81 -21.73 28.83
C ILE A 287 -16.73 -21.76 27.61
N SER A 288 -16.44 -22.60 26.61
CA SER A 288 -17.30 -22.69 25.43
C SER A 288 -18.70 -23.18 25.78
N ARG A 289 -18.82 -24.10 26.75
CA ARG A 289 -20.13 -24.55 27.23
C ARG A 289 -20.90 -23.44 27.96
N ALA A 290 -20.23 -22.68 28.83
CA ALA A 290 -20.83 -21.53 29.49
C ALA A 290 -21.30 -20.47 28.48
N ARG A 291 -20.49 -20.16 27.47
CA ARG A 291 -20.87 -19.28 26.35
C ARG A 291 -22.09 -19.80 25.61
N ALA A 292 -22.14 -21.09 25.29
CA ALA A 292 -23.27 -21.69 24.59
C ALA A 292 -24.60 -21.58 25.38
N LEU A 293 -24.56 -21.63 26.72
CA LEU A 293 -25.75 -21.42 27.56
C LEU A 293 -26.33 -20.00 27.45
N HIS A 294 -25.49 -19.02 27.08
CA HIS A 294 -25.91 -17.64 26.81
C HIS A 294 -26.44 -17.42 25.39
N ARG A 295 -26.46 -18.45 24.52
CA ARG A 295 -26.99 -18.36 23.15
C ARG A 295 -28.44 -18.83 23.06
N LEU A 296 -29.08 -18.57 21.93
CA LEU A 296 -30.43 -19.06 21.65
C LEU A 296 -30.40 -20.40 20.89
N GLY A 297 -31.50 -21.15 20.95
CA GLY A 297 -31.69 -22.30 20.08
C GLY A 297 -30.90 -23.55 20.50
N ARG A 298 -30.27 -24.22 19.52
CA ARG A 298 -29.65 -25.54 19.71
C ARG A 298 -28.42 -25.48 20.61
N ALA A 299 -27.55 -24.48 20.48
CA ALA A 299 -26.31 -24.40 21.25
C ALA A 299 -26.55 -24.45 22.78
N SER A 300 -27.54 -23.71 23.27
CA SER A 300 -27.93 -23.72 24.69
C SER A 300 -28.56 -25.06 25.11
N ARG A 301 -29.40 -25.66 24.25
CA ARG A 301 -30.01 -26.98 24.52
C ARG A 301 -28.99 -28.10 24.59
N ASP A 302 -28.05 -28.13 23.65
CA ASP A 302 -26.99 -29.13 23.60
C ASP A 302 -26.03 -28.96 24.79
N ALA A 303 -25.72 -27.71 25.14
CA ALA A 303 -24.92 -27.40 26.34
C ALA A 303 -25.60 -27.86 27.63
N LEU A 304 -26.93 -27.70 27.76
CA LEU A 304 -27.71 -28.22 28.88
C LEU A 304 -27.78 -29.75 28.89
N ALA A 305 -28.02 -30.38 27.74
CA ALA A 305 -28.13 -31.83 27.62
C ALA A 305 -26.83 -32.56 27.98
N ALA A 306 -25.69 -31.90 27.78
CA ALA A 306 -24.38 -32.40 28.17
C ALA A 306 -24.08 -32.29 29.68
N LEU A 307 -24.94 -31.64 30.47
CA LEU A 307 -24.77 -31.49 31.91
C LEU A 307 -25.53 -32.57 32.69
N PRO A 308 -25.08 -32.92 33.91
CA PRO A 308 -25.87 -33.76 34.81
C PRO A 308 -27.25 -33.14 35.07
N LYS A 309 -28.29 -33.98 35.19
CA LYS A 309 -29.69 -33.54 35.31
C LYS A 309 -29.95 -32.54 36.45
N ASP A 310 -29.13 -32.54 37.49
CA ASP A 310 -29.28 -31.66 38.65
C ASP A 310 -28.59 -30.28 38.49
N PHE A 311 -27.87 -30.04 37.38
CA PHE A 311 -27.18 -28.76 37.16
C PHE A 311 -28.12 -27.62 36.77
N TYR A 312 -29.22 -27.95 36.09
CA TYR A 312 -30.25 -27.00 35.66
C TYR A 312 -31.63 -27.53 36.04
N GLN A 313 -32.36 -26.72 36.81
CA GLN A 313 -33.76 -26.99 37.13
C GLN A 313 -34.57 -25.80 36.62
N MET A 314 -35.52 -26.08 35.72
CA MET A 314 -36.50 -25.08 35.30
C MET A 314 -37.41 -24.78 36.48
N PRO A 315 -37.59 -23.52 36.89
CA PRO A 315 -38.53 -23.18 37.96
C PRO A 315 -39.98 -23.50 37.53
N ASP A 316 -40.75 -24.05 38.47
CA ASP A 316 -42.10 -24.59 38.25
C ASP A 316 -43.14 -23.54 37.77
N SER A 317 -42.84 -22.24 37.90
CA SER A 317 -43.72 -21.12 37.54
C SER A 317 -43.42 -20.48 36.17
N ALA A 318 -42.61 -21.12 35.33
CA ALA A 318 -42.22 -20.56 34.04
C ALA A 318 -43.31 -20.79 32.98
N ASP A 319 -44.00 -19.72 32.57
CA ASP A 319 -44.85 -19.72 31.39
C ASP A 319 -43.98 -20.05 30.15
N ALA A 320 -44.49 -20.91 29.26
CA ALA A 320 -43.73 -21.44 28.12
C ALA A 320 -43.49 -20.42 27.00
N ASN A 321 -44.08 -19.22 27.11
CA ASN A 321 -43.78 -18.08 26.24
C ASN A 321 -42.44 -17.45 26.64
N ILE A 322 -41.38 -17.95 25.99
CA ILE A 322 -39.99 -17.56 26.16
C ILE A 322 -39.81 -16.10 25.70
N GLY A 323 -39.87 -15.16 26.64
CA GLY A 323 -39.36 -13.80 26.44
C GLY A 323 -37.86 -13.82 26.16
N ASP A 324 -37.38 -12.83 25.41
CA ASP A 324 -35.98 -12.65 25.02
C ASP A 324 -35.56 -11.23 25.38
N SER A 325 -34.93 -11.07 26.55
CA SER A 325 -34.62 -9.74 27.10
C SER A 325 -33.62 -8.98 26.24
N ARG A 326 -32.77 -9.72 25.50
CA ARG A 326 -31.83 -9.11 24.56
C ARG A 326 -32.52 -8.66 23.29
N LEU A 327 -33.56 -9.35 22.82
CA LEU A 327 -34.35 -8.91 21.68
C LEU A 327 -35.03 -7.58 21.98
N ASP A 328 -35.61 -7.41 23.17
CA ASP A 328 -36.22 -6.16 23.59
C ASP A 328 -35.20 -4.99 23.52
N ALA A 329 -34.01 -5.18 24.09
CA ALA A 329 -32.95 -4.17 24.01
C ALA A 329 -32.38 -3.96 22.60
N LEU A 330 -32.34 -5.00 21.76
CA LEU A 330 -31.96 -4.86 20.36
C LEU A 330 -32.98 -3.99 19.62
N LEU A 331 -34.28 -4.19 19.85
CA LEU A 331 -35.33 -3.37 19.24
C LEU A 331 -35.23 -1.91 19.71
N ASP A 332 -34.96 -1.68 21.00
CA ASP A 332 -34.73 -0.32 21.53
C ASP A 332 -33.52 0.36 20.86
N PHE A 333 -32.38 -0.35 20.72
CA PHE A 333 -31.22 0.19 20.02
C PHE A 333 -31.53 0.48 18.55
N LEU A 334 -32.18 -0.44 17.83
CA LEU A 334 -32.55 -0.23 16.43
C LEU A 334 -33.49 0.97 16.28
N ALA A 335 -34.45 1.15 17.19
CA ALA A 335 -35.35 2.29 17.21
C ALA A 335 -34.60 3.62 17.45
N LEU A 336 -33.67 3.66 18.42
CA LEU A 336 -32.84 4.83 18.69
C LEU A 336 -31.94 5.19 17.50
N ILE A 337 -31.27 4.20 16.91
CA ILE A 337 -30.40 4.37 15.75
C ILE A 337 -31.20 4.95 14.58
N ARG A 338 -32.39 4.41 14.31
CA ARG A 338 -33.26 4.88 13.22
C ARG A 338 -33.90 6.24 13.46
N ALA A 339 -34.15 6.58 14.72
CA ALA A 339 -34.62 7.91 15.10
C ALA A 339 -33.55 8.98 14.84
N GLU A 340 -32.26 8.64 15.01
CA GLU A 340 -31.16 9.52 14.63
C GLU A 340 -30.94 9.57 13.12
N ASP A 341 -30.97 8.41 12.45
CA ASP A 341 -30.76 8.28 11.01
C ASP A 341 -31.58 7.11 10.47
N ALA A 342 -32.64 7.44 9.73
CA ALA A 342 -33.58 6.46 9.17
C ALA A 342 -32.92 5.47 8.18
N ASN A 343 -31.79 5.88 7.57
CA ASN A 343 -31.05 5.07 6.60
C ASN A 343 -29.81 4.42 7.22
N ALA A 344 -29.67 4.44 8.55
CA ALA A 344 -28.53 3.86 9.22
C ALA A 344 -28.47 2.34 9.01
N ARG A 345 -27.37 1.88 8.44
CA ARG A 345 -27.07 0.45 8.30
C ARG A 345 -26.44 -0.10 9.57
N VAL A 346 -26.96 -1.24 10.03
CA VAL A 346 -26.59 -1.82 11.33
C VAL A 346 -26.03 -3.22 11.16
N LEU A 347 -24.84 -3.45 11.70
CA LEU A 347 -24.25 -4.78 11.82
C LEU A 347 -24.65 -5.40 13.17
N VAL A 348 -25.25 -6.59 13.17
CA VAL A 348 -25.63 -7.31 14.39
C VAL A 348 -24.82 -8.59 14.54
N VAL A 349 -24.04 -8.68 15.62
CA VAL A 349 -23.24 -9.86 15.96
C VAL A 349 -24.05 -10.78 16.88
N ALA A 350 -24.58 -11.85 16.31
CA ALA A 350 -25.55 -12.75 16.96
C ALA A 350 -24.92 -14.00 17.60
N GLY A 351 -23.60 -14.15 17.56
CA GLY A 351 -22.88 -15.27 18.15
C GLY A 351 -22.89 -16.53 17.27
N ASP A 352 -24.04 -17.15 17.01
CA ASP A 352 -24.13 -18.40 16.22
C ASP A 352 -25.20 -18.40 15.12
N ASN A 353 -25.14 -19.42 14.24
CA ASN A 353 -26.03 -19.54 13.09
C ASN A 353 -27.51 -19.68 13.48
N ASP A 354 -27.80 -20.39 14.57
CA ASP A 354 -29.17 -20.58 15.05
C ASP A 354 -29.78 -19.27 15.54
N THR A 355 -29.01 -18.47 16.27
CA THR A 355 -29.42 -17.15 16.74
C THR A 355 -29.63 -16.22 15.55
N MET A 356 -28.71 -16.22 14.56
CA MET A 356 -28.89 -15.44 13.33
C MET A 356 -30.15 -15.82 12.57
N ALA A 357 -30.39 -17.12 12.34
CA ALA A 357 -31.58 -17.60 11.62
C ALA A 357 -32.88 -17.28 12.37
N ARG A 358 -32.85 -17.25 13.71
CA ARG A 358 -33.99 -16.81 14.51
C ARG A 358 -34.24 -15.31 14.33
N LEU A 359 -33.20 -14.47 14.44
CA LEU A 359 -33.31 -13.01 14.29
C LEU A 359 -33.82 -12.64 12.89
N GLU A 360 -33.25 -13.23 11.84
CA GLU A 360 -33.67 -13.07 10.44
C GLU A 360 -35.17 -13.33 10.26
N ARG A 361 -35.71 -14.34 10.94
CA ARG A 361 -37.14 -14.70 10.86
C ARG A 361 -38.06 -13.75 11.63
N ILE A 362 -37.63 -13.23 12.78
CA ILE A 362 -38.52 -12.50 13.70
C ILE A 362 -38.44 -10.98 13.55
N LEU A 363 -37.24 -10.42 13.29
CA LEU A 363 -37.04 -8.97 13.19
C LEU A 363 -37.96 -8.31 12.15
N PRO A 364 -38.21 -8.89 10.96
CA PRO A 364 -39.08 -8.26 9.97
C PRO A 364 -40.50 -7.98 10.48
N ALA A 365 -41.02 -8.78 11.42
CA ALA A 365 -42.36 -8.56 11.98
C ALA A 365 -42.40 -7.38 12.96
N TYR A 366 -41.30 -7.11 13.67
CA TYR A 366 -41.20 -5.99 14.61
C TYR A 366 -40.82 -4.66 13.94
N LEU A 367 -40.15 -4.73 12.78
CA LEU A 367 -39.63 -3.55 12.08
C LEU A 367 -40.57 -3.04 10.96
N GLN A 368 -41.81 -3.51 10.88
CA GLN A 368 -42.79 -3.02 9.91
C GLN A 368 -43.16 -1.56 10.23
N SER A 369 -42.85 -0.63 9.33
CA SER A 369 -43.28 0.76 9.48
C SER A 369 -44.79 0.90 9.18
N SER A 370 -45.45 1.90 9.79
CA SER A 370 -46.86 2.20 9.52
C SER A 370 -47.12 2.86 8.16
N SER A 371 -46.07 3.15 7.39
CA SER A 371 -46.14 3.70 6.03
C SER A 371 -46.12 2.57 5.02
N GLU A 372 -47.14 2.49 4.15
CA GLU A 372 -47.23 1.47 3.08
C GLU A 372 -46.01 1.58 2.13
N GLY A 373 -45.02 0.69 2.28
CA GLY A 373 -44.00 0.45 1.25
C GLY A 373 -42.55 0.27 1.71
N GLU A 374 -42.15 0.72 2.91
CA GLU A 374 -40.76 0.57 3.40
C GLU A 374 -40.63 -0.66 4.32
N GLN A 375 -40.25 -1.80 3.74
CA GLN A 375 -39.90 -3.01 4.48
C GLN A 375 -38.39 -3.03 4.74
N THR A 376 -37.99 -3.18 6.00
CA THR A 376 -36.58 -3.32 6.37
C THR A 376 -35.99 -4.60 5.78
N SER A 377 -34.90 -4.48 5.02
CA SER A 377 -34.20 -5.65 4.47
C SER A 377 -33.13 -6.15 5.43
N ILE A 378 -33.06 -7.47 5.59
CA ILE A 378 -32.16 -8.15 6.53
C ILE A 378 -31.43 -9.27 5.80
N ALA A 379 -30.11 -9.28 5.89
CA ALA A 379 -29.25 -10.30 5.32
C ALA A 379 -28.42 -11.03 6.38
N ARG A 380 -27.93 -12.22 6.05
CA ARG A 380 -27.16 -13.08 6.96
C ARG A 380 -25.99 -13.74 6.25
N LEU A 381 -24.83 -13.77 6.90
CA LEU A 381 -23.67 -14.53 6.40
C LEU A 381 -23.82 -16.03 6.64
N ALA A 382 -23.47 -16.82 5.63
CA ALA A 382 -23.42 -18.27 5.69
C ALA A 382 -22.06 -18.76 6.18
N ARG A 383 -22.05 -19.73 7.11
CA ARG A 383 -20.83 -20.44 7.48
C ARG A 383 -20.56 -21.52 6.43
N GLY A 384 -19.32 -21.63 5.93
CA GLY A 384 -18.96 -22.71 5.01
C GLY A 384 -19.16 -24.08 5.66
N GLU A 385 -19.92 -24.96 5.00
CA GLU A 385 -20.15 -26.35 5.44
C GLU A 385 -19.08 -27.32 4.88
N GLN A 386 -19.11 -28.57 5.37
CA GLN A 386 -18.00 -29.53 5.51
C GLN A 386 -17.27 -29.99 4.23
N THR A 387 -17.60 -29.51 3.03
CA THR A 387 -16.89 -29.87 1.79
C THR A 387 -16.23 -28.66 1.12
N ALA A 388 -15.14 -28.89 0.37
CA ALA A 388 -14.40 -27.83 -0.31
C ALA A 388 -15.24 -27.08 -1.36
N ALA A 389 -16.15 -27.78 -2.05
CA ALA A 389 -17.06 -27.17 -3.03
C ALA A 389 -18.15 -26.32 -2.35
N ASP A 390 -18.66 -26.75 -1.19
CA ASP A 390 -19.63 -25.97 -0.41
C ASP A 390 -18.99 -24.71 0.21
N ALA A 391 -17.71 -24.79 0.57
CA ALA A 391 -16.95 -23.66 1.09
C ALA A 391 -16.78 -22.55 0.05
N GLU A 392 -16.42 -22.88 -1.19
CA GLU A 392 -16.26 -21.90 -2.28
C GLU A 392 -17.60 -21.21 -2.63
N ALA A 393 -18.68 -21.99 -2.74
CA ALA A 393 -20.02 -21.45 -2.97
C ALA A 393 -20.55 -20.60 -1.80
N ALA A 394 -20.17 -20.93 -0.56
CA ALA A 394 -20.49 -20.13 0.62
C ALA A 394 -19.69 -18.81 0.64
N ILE A 395 -18.41 -18.84 0.29
CA ILE A 395 -17.57 -17.64 0.17
C ILE A 395 -18.16 -16.68 -0.86
N ARG A 396 -18.52 -17.18 -2.05
CA ARG A 396 -19.10 -16.35 -3.11
C ARG A 396 -20.41 -15.67 -2.67
N ARG A 397 -21.33 -16.44 -2.08
CA ARG A 397 -22.58 -15.88 -1.52
C ARG A 397 -22.31 -14.81 -0.46
N ASN A 398 -21.35 -15.03 0.44
CA ASN A 398 -20.99 -14.04 1.45
C ASN A 398 -20.43 -12.76 0.82
N VAL A 399 -19.62 -12.86 -0.23
CA VAL A 399 -19.12 -11.70 -0.98
C VAL A 399 -20.28 -10.90 -1.58
N ASP A 400 -21.23 -11.59 -2.22
CA ASP A 400 -22.41 -10.95 -2.82
C ASP A 400 -23.25 -10.26 -1.74
N THR A 401 -23.57 -10.94 -0.63
CA THR A 401 -24.32 -10.38 0.51
C THR A 401 -23.65 -9.14 1.13
N ILE A 402 -22.32 -9.14 1.22
CA ILE A 402 -21.58 -7.97 1.73
C ILE A 402 -21.68 -6.81 0.72
N GLY A 403 -21.59 -7.12 -0.57
CA GLY A 403 -21.78 -6.14 -1.64
C GLY A 403 -23.15 -5.47 -1.56
N ASP A 404 -24.22 -6.26 -1.38
CA ASP A 404 -25.60 -5.79 -1.28
C ASP A 404 -25.82 -4.92 -0.02
N PHE A 405 -25.25 -5.31 1.12
CA PHE A 405 -25.29 -4.50 2.34
C PHE A 405 -24.53 -3.17 2.20
N VAL A 406 -23.30 -3.22 1.66
CA VAL A 406 -22.48 -2.01 1.46
C VAL A 406 -23.07 -1.08 0.40
N SER A 407 -23.76 -1.60 -0.62
CA SER A 407 -24.47 -0.81 -1.62
C SER A 407 -25.77 -0.18 -1.09
N GLY A 408 -26.29 -0.69 0.03
CA GLY A 408 -27.52 -0.18 0.67
C GLY A 408 -28.79 -0.92 0.25
N SER A 409 -28.66 -2.13 -0.30
CA SER A 409 -29.79 -3.02 -0.58
C SER A 409 -30.31 -3.69 0.69
N ASP A 410 -29.44 -3.87 1.70
CA ASP A 410 -29.79 -4.39 3.03
C ASP A 410 -29.54 -3.36 4.15
N ASP A 411 -30.49 -3.25 5.08
CA ASP A 411 -30.40 -2.33 6.23
C ASP A 411 -29.66 -2.97 7.41
N ILE A 412 -29.85 -4.28 7.60
CA ILE A 412 -29.30 -5.02 8.73
C ILE A 412 -28.53 -6.24 8.23
N LEU A 413 -27.27 -6.36 8.65
CA LEU A 413 -26.45 -7.53 8.38
C LEU A 413 -26.25 -8.35 9.66
N LEU A 414 -26.62 -9.63 9.62
CA LEU A 414 -26.45 -10.58 10.71
C LEU A 414 -25.16 -11.39 10.53
N LEU A 415 -24.33 -11.39 11.57
CA LEU A 415 -23.01 -11.99 11.58
C LEU A 415 -22.80 -12.86 12.83
N GLY A 416 -22.18 -14.04 12.65
CA GLY A 416 -21.78 -14.91 13.76
C GLY A 416 -20.41 -14.51 14.31
N ASP A 417 -20.11 -14.88 15.56
CA ASP A 417 -18.82 -14.54 16.18
C ASP A 417 -17.60 -15.16 15.48
N TRP A 418 -17.82 -16.06 14.51
CA TRP A 418 -16.80 -16.70 13.68
C TRP A 418 -16.33 -15.87 12.48
N ALA A 419 -17.07 -14.83 12.06
CA ALA A 419 -16.76 -14.07 10.84
C ALA A 419 -15.73 -12.96 11.10
N GLU A 420 -14.61 -13.35 11.70
CA GLU A 420 -13.59 -12.45 12.24
C GLU A 420 -12.60 -11.94 11.15
N ALA A 421 -12.63 -12.49 9.91
CA ALA A 421 -11.67 -12.23 8.84
C ALA A 421 -12.31 -11.70 7.52
N GLY A 422 -11.59 -10.82 6.80
CA GLY A 422 -11.84 -10.51 5.38
C GLY A 422 -12.87 -9.46 4.96
N LEU A 423 -13.73 -8.90 5.81
CA LEU A 423 -14.84 -8.03 5.33
C LEU A 423 -14.49 -6.52 5.29
N ASN A 424 -14.91 -5.81 4.24
CA ASN A 424 -14.70 -4.37 4.01
C ASN A 424 -15.97 -3.53 4.31
N LEU A 425 -16.45 -3.51 5.55
CA LEU A 425 -17.76 -2.91 5.90
C LEU A 425 -17.75 -1.39 6.17
N HIS A 426 -16.57 -0.79 6.37
CA HIS A 426 -16.40 0.62 6.72
C HIS A 426 -16.96 1.66 5.72
N HIS A 427 -17.22 1.28 4.46
CA HIS A 427 -17.82 2.17 3.46
C HIS A 427 -19.32 2.36 3.65
N GLY A 428 -19.98 1.40 4.31
CA GLY A 428 -21.43 1.37 4.43
C GLY A 428 -21.97 1.48 5.86
N CYS A 429 -21.20 1.05 6.85
CA CYS A 429 -21.70 0.83 8.20
C CYS A 429 -20.82 1.51 9.26
N GLU A 430 -21.48 2.26 10.16
CA GLU A 430 -20.85 2.94 11.29
C GLU A 430 -21.31 2.38 12.64
N THR A 431 -22.28 1.47 12.65
CA THR A 431 -22.95 1.01 13.86
C THR A 431 -22.90 -0.51 13.97
N ILE A 432 -22.35 -1.01 15.08
CA ILE A 432 -22.31 -2.43 15.41
C ILE A 432 -23.07 -2.69 16.72
N VAL A 433 -23.93 -3.70 16.71
CA VAL A 433 -24.65 -4.19 17.90
C VAL A 433 -24.17 -5.60 18.22
N LEU A 434 -23.48 -5.75 19.34
CA LEU A 434 -23.07 -7.02 19.91
C LEU A 434 -24.24 -7.61 20.69
N TYR A 435 -25.13 -8.32 19.97
CA TYR A 435 -26.25 -9.05 20.56
C TYR A 435 -25.76 -10.19 21.47
N SER A 436 -24.66 -10.84 21.09
CA SER A 436 -23.84 -11.65 21.99
C SER A 436 -22.40 -11.16 21.93
N CYS A 437 -21.86 -10.75 23.07
CA CYS A 437 -20.51 -10.20 23.12
C CYS A 437 -19.48 -11.34 23.07
N PRO A 438 -18.44 -11.27 22.22
CA PRO A 438 -17.32 -12.19 22.30
C PRO A 438 -16.58 -12.06 23.63
N TRP A 439 -16.12 -13.18 24.20
CA TRP A 439 -15.42 -13.19 25.49
C TRP A 439 -13.90 -12.99 25.36
N THR A 440 -13.40 -12.67 24.16
CA THR A 440 -11.98 -12.48 23.91
C THR A 440 -11.72 -11.12 23.30
N VAL A 441 -10.59 -10.53 23.69
CA VAL A 441 -10.11 -9.23 23.15
C VAL A 441 -9.90 -9.31 21.65
N ARG A 442 -9.28 -10.41 21.18
CA ARG A 442 -8.97 -10.65 19.75
C ARG A 442 -10.22 -10.59 18.88
N SER A 443 -11.28 -11.28 19.28
CA SER A 443 -12.54 -11.31 18.53
C SER A 443 -13.15 -9.90 18.40
N ILE A 444 -13.12 -9.11 19.48
CA ILE A 444 -13.67 -7.74 19.48
C ILE A 444 -12.87 -6.83 18.56
N ASP A 445 -11.54 -6.82 18.69
CA ASP A 445 -10.69 -5.98 17.85
C ASP A 445 -10.79 -6.34 16.35
N GLN A 446 -10.96 -7.62 16.04
CA GLN A 446 -11.15 -8.10 14.66
C GLN A 446 -12.51 -7.70 14.08
N LEU A 447 -13.58 -7.73 14.87
CA LEU A 447 -14.93 -7.31 14.47
C LEU A 447 -15.03 -5.79 14.31
N VAL A 448 -14.65 -5.04 15.35
CA VAL A 448 -14.69 -3.57 15.32
C VAL A 448 -13.75 -3.04 14.25
N GLY A 449 -12.59 -3.67 14.03
CA GLY A 449 -11.66 -3.34 12.95
C GLY A 449 -12.20 -3.50 11.52
N ARG A 450 -13.40 -4.05 11.32
CA ARG A 450 -14.09 -4.07 10.00
C ARG A 450 -14.77 -2.74 9.68
N LEU A 451 -15.18 -2.00 10.70
CA LEU A 451 -15.76 -0.66 10.60
C LEU A 451 -14.69 0.41 10.90
N ASP A 452 -13.80 0.12 11.85
CA ASP A 452 -12.74 1.01 12.34
C ASP A 452 -11.50 1.01 11.45
N ARG A 453 -11.65 1.71 10.32
CA ARG A 453 -10.68 1.83 9.24
C ARG A 453 -10.61 3.27 8.73
N LEU A 454 -9.55 3.55 7.97
CA LEU A 454 -9.39 4.80 7.24
C LEU A 454 -10.58 5.04 6.31
N ARG A 455 -11.19 6.23 6.41
CA ARG A 455 -12.30 6.62 5.55
C ARG A 455 -11.81 7.27 4.24
N PRO A 456 -12.62 7.21 3.17
CA PRO A 456 -12.42 7.99 1.96
C PRO A 456 -12.12 9.47 2.28
N GLY A 457 -10.99 10.02 1.81
CA GLY A 457 -10.63 11.42 2.05
C GLY A 457 -10.16 11.76 3.47
N ALA A 458 -9.85 10.75 4.31
CA ALA A 458 -9.43 10.97 5.70
C ALA A 458 -8.27 11.95 5.85
N ALA A 459 -7.30 11.93 4.93
CA ALA A 459 -6.20 12.89 4.98
C ALA A 459 -6.67 14.34 4.82
N LEU A 460 -7.61 14.60 3.91
CA LEU A 460 -8.16 15.92 3.66
C LEU A 460 -8.95 16.42 4.87
N ALA A 461 -9.73 15.53 5.49
CA ALA A 461 -10.45 15.84 6.71
C ALA A 461 -9.47 16.16 7.86
N ALA A 462 -8.39 15.38 8.02
CA ALA A 462 -7.38 15.61 9.05
C ALA A 462 -6.66 16.96 8.86
N GLU A 463 -6.28 17.31 7.63
CA GLU A 463 -5.68 18.60 7.28
C GLU A 463 -6.61 19.78 7.57
N ALA A 464 -7.89 19.62 7.25
CA ALA A 464 -8.93 20.60 7.55
C ALA A 464 -9.36 20.60 9.04
N ARG A 465 -8.74 19.77 9.88
CA ARG A 465 -9.11 19.53 11.28
C ARG A 465 -10.59 19.19 11.45
N LYS A 466 -11.15 18.47 10.49
CA LYS A 466 -12.51 17.94 10.50
C LYS A 466 -12.52 16.59 11.22
N ASP A 467 -13.63 16.33 11.89
CA ASP A 467 -13.89 15.04 12.51
C ASP A 467 -14.03 13.94 11.45
N GLN A 468 -13.50 12.76 11.74
CA GLN A 468 -13.50 11.60 10.83
C GLN A 468 -14.76 10.74 10.98
N GLY A 469 -15.76 11.23 11.71
CA GLY A 469 -16.95 10.49 12.07
C GLY A 469 -16.73 9.58 13.28
N ARG A 470 -17.79 8.85 13.61
CA ARG A 470 -17.85 7.97 14.78
C ARG A 470 -18.24 6.55 14.39
N ILE A 471 -17.84 5.61 15.23
CA ILE A 471 -18.27 4.21 15.18
C ILE A 471 -19.01 3.94 16.47
N ARG A 472 -20.30 3.63 16.35
CA ARG A 472 -21.16 3.34 17.48
C ARG A 472 -21.10 1.84 17.77
N ILE A 473 -20.68 1.49 18.98
CA ILE A 473 -20.59 0.10 19.46
C ILE A 473 -21.61 -0.05 20.58
N HIS A 474 -22.63 -0.86 20.32
CA HIS A 474 -23.67 -1.18 21.30
C HIS A 474 -23.48 -2.62 21.77
N ALA A 475 -23.37 -2.87 23.08
CA ALA A 475 -23.33 -4.23 23.63
C ALA A 475 -24.58 -4.53 24.45
N ILE A 476 -25.10 -5.74 24.34
CA ILE A 476 -26.22 -6.22 25.15
C ILE A 476 -25.73 -7.35 26.04
N THR A 477 -25.87 -7.19 27.36
CA THR A 477 -25.49 -8.21 28.35
C THR A 477 -26.63 -8.49 29.31
N TRP A 478 -26.69 -9.71 29.82
CA TRP A 478 -27.58 -10.05 30.94
C TRP A 478 -26.97 -9.59 32.27
N ALA A 479 -27.72 -8.81 33.06
CA ALA A 479 -27.27 -8.31 34.34
C ALA A 479 -26.87 -9.44 35.30
N GLY A 480 -25.67 -9.33 35.90
CA GLY A 480 -25.13 -10.32 36.83
C GLY A 480 -24.77 -11.69 36.21
N SER A 481 -24.73 -11.78 34.89
CA SER A 481 -24.36 -13.00 34.18
C SER A 481 -22.83 -13.11 33.97
N PRO A 482 -22.27 -14.32 33.74
CA PRO A 482 -20.86 -14.47 33.39
C PRO A 482 -20.38 -13.60 32.22
N GLU A 483 -21.21 -13.41 31.20
CA GLU A 483 -20.90 -12.52 30.06
C GLU A 483 -20.80 -11.06 30.52
N SER A 484 -21.69 -10.61 31.41
CA SER A 484 -21.65 -9.26 31.98
C SER A 484 -20.33 -9.00 32.71
N ASP A 485 -19.89 -9.96 33.54
CA ASP A 485 -18.64 -9.83 34.30
C ASP A 485 -17.40 -9.81 33.38
N VAL A 486 -17.44 -10.55 32.26
CA VAL A 486 -16.38 -10.51 31.24
C VAL A 486 -16.34 -9.16 30.54
N VAL A 487 -17.52 -8.62 30.17
CA VAL A 487 -17.62 -7.31 29.52
C VAL A 487 -17.13 -6.20 30.45
N ASP A 488 -17.38 -6.28 31.76
CA ASP A 488 -16.81 -5.33 32.74
C ASP A 488 -15.26 -5.32 32.67
N GLY A 489 -14.64 -6.50 32.53
CA GLY A 489 -13.18 -6.62 32.36
C GLY A 489 -12.68 -6.04 31.04
N LEU A 490 -13.44 -6.24 29.96
CA LEU A 490 -13.13 -5.70 28.64
C LEU A 490 -13.26 -4.17 28.58
N GLU A 491 -14.28 -3.61 29.25
CA GLU A 491 -14.45 -2.16 29.46
C GLU A 491 -13.26 -1.56 30.22
N ARG A 492 -12.78 -2.23 31.28
CA ARG A 492 -11.61 -1.78 32.04
C ARG A 492 -10.33 -1.80 31.22
N LEU A 493 -10.18 -2.79 30.35
CA LEU A 493 -9.08 -2.85 29.39
C LEU A 493 -9.17 -1.71 28.35
N GLY A 494 -10.39 -1.22 28.09
CA GLY A 494 -10.70 -0.16 27.14
C GLY A 494 -10.80 -0.65 25.69
N VAL A 495 -11.10 -1.93 25.45
CA VAL A 495 -11.09 -2.54 24.09
C VAL A 495 -12.17 -1.96 23.17
N PHE A 496 -13.25 -1.42 23.74
CA PHE A 496 -14.36 -0.86 22.97
C PHE A 496 -14.08 0.58 22.54
N GLU A 497 -13.41 1.36 23.39
CA GLU A 497 -13.11 2.77 23.19
C GLU A 497 -11.82 2.97 22.37
N ARG A 498 -10.87 2.05 22.52
CA ARG A 498 -9.59 2.08 21.81
C ARG A 498 -9.16 0.68 21.41
N PRO A 499 -8.37 0.55 20.33
CA PRO A 499 -7.80 -0.74 19.96
C PRO A 499 -6.84 -1.21 21.05
N THR A 500 -6.83 -2.50 21.32
CA THR A 500 -5.83 -3.05 22.24
C THR A 500 -4.47 -2.98 21.57
N PRO A 501 -3.41 -2.54 22.28
CA PRO A 501 -2.08 -2.65 21.74
C PRO A 501 -1.67 -4.11 21.52
N PRO A 502 -0.63 -4.39 20.72
CA PRO A 502 -0.04 -5.72 20.66
C PRO A 502 0.39 -6.17 22.06
N MET A 503 0.07 -7.42 22.40
CA MET A 503 0.38 -8.00 23.70
C MET A 503 1.37 -9.16 23.53
N SER A 504 2.23 -9.37 24.54
CA SER A 504 3.00 -10.61 24.66
C SER A 504 2.05 -11.79 24.90
N VAL A 505 2.52 -13.01 24.64
CA VAL A 505 1.73 -14.24 24.91
C VAL A 505 1.38 -14.32 26.38
N GLU A 506 2.36 -14.11 27.25
CA GLU A 506 2.15 -14.11 28.71
C GLU A 506 1.06 -13.10 29.12
N ARG A 507 1.04 -11.92 28.49
CA ARG A 507 0.01 -10.91 28.78
C ARG A 507 -1.35 -11.33 28.22
N ALA A 508 -1.41 -11.89 27.03
CA ALA A 508 -2.65 -12.44 26.47
C ALA A 508 -3.23 -13.54 27.37
N GLU A 509 -2.41 -14.50 27.77
CA GLU A 509 -2.77 -15.56 28.71
C GLU A 509 -3.21 -14.99 30.07
N LYS A 510 -2.53 -13.96 30.56
CA LYS A 510 -2.90 -13.28 31.81
C LYS A 510 -4.25 -12.59 31.69
N ILE A 511 -4.51 -11.87 30.58
CA ILE A 511 -5.82 -11.24 30.32
C ILE A 511 -6.90 -12.32 30.23
N GLU A 512 -6.71 -13.38 29.45
CA GLU A 512 -7.66 -14.48 29.32
C GLU A 512 -7.95 -15.16 30.67
N LYS A 513 -6.91 -15.35 31.50
CA LYS A 513 -7.06 -15.86 32.86
C LYS A 513 -7.90 -14.94 33.74
N HIS A 514 -7.68 -13.62 33.69
CA HIS A 514 -8.48 -12.66 34.44
C HIS A 514 -9.93 -12.61 33.97
N LEU A 515 -10.17 -12.58 32.65
CA LEU A 515 -11.52 -12.65 32.07
C LEU A 515 -12.23 -13.96 32.47
N GLY A 516 -11.53 -15.10 32.46
CA GLY A 516 -12.07 -16.38 32.93
C GLY A 516 -12.36 -16.41 34.43
N ALA A 517 -11.54 -15.75 35.25
CA ALA A 517 -11.79 -15.59 36.68
C ALA A 517 -13.04 -14.74 36.95
N LEU A 518 -13.19 -13.62 36.23
CA LEU A 518 -14.37 -12.75 36.27
C LEU A 518 -15.64 -13.51 35.88
N ALA A 519 -15.62 -14.25 34.76
CA ALA A 519 -16.74 -15.07 34.32
C ALA A 519 -17.19 -16.11 35.38
N ALA A 520 -16.23 -16.65 36.14
CA ALA A 520 -16.47 -17.59 37.22
C ALA A 520 -16.92 -16.91 38.53
N GLY A 521 -16.96 -15.58 38.59
CA GLY A 521 -17.27 -14.79 39.79
C GLY A 521 -16.16 -14.78 40.84
N ARG A 522 -14.89 -14.93 40.43
CA ARG A 522 -13.71 -14.99 41.32
C ARG A 522 -12.83 -13.75 41.14
N GLU A 523 -12.21 -13.30 42.24
CA GLU A 523 -11.14 -12.27 42.25
C GLU A 523 -11.48 -10.93 41.56
N ALA A 524 -12.77 -10.55 41.51
CA ALA A 524 -13.23 -9.47 40.63
C ALA A 524 -12.53 -8.11 40.83
N PRO A 525 -12.35 -7.55 42.04
CA PRO A 525 -11.73 -6.24 42.21
C PRO A 525 -10.25 -6.20 41.78
N ALA A 526 -9.51 -7.27 42.08
CA ALA A 526 -8.09 -7.36 41.73
C ALA A 526 -7.89 -7.59 40.23
N ALA A 527 -8.70 -8.46 39.63
CA ALA A 527 -8.66 -8.72 38.19
C ALA A 527 -9.01 -7.46 37.38
N LEU A 528 -10.04 -6.70 37.78
CA LEU A 528 -10.42 -5.45 37.10
C LEU A 528 -9.32 -4.39 37.19
N ALA A 529 -8.67 -4.22 38.35
CA ALA A 529 -7.58 -3.27 38.50
C ALA A 529 -6.34 -3.64 37.65
N ASP A 530 -5.99 -4.92 37.58
CA ASP A 530 -4.87 -5.40 36.78
C ASP A 530 -5.16 -5.27 35.27
N LEU A 531 -6.40 -5.54 34.84
CA LEU A 531 -6.84 -5.30 33.46
C LEU A 531 -6.78 -3.82 33.06
N GLU A 532 -7.16 -2.90 33.96
CA GLU A 532 -7.08 -1.45 33.73
C GLU A 532 -5.63 -0.98 33.52
N LEU A 533 -4.70 -1.48 34.35
CA LEU A 533 -3.26 -1.23 34.18
C LEU A 533 -2.73 -1.81 32.85
N MET A 534 -3.23 -2.98 32.45
CA MET A 534 -2.90 -3.62 31.17
C MET A 534 -3.53 -2.94 29.95
N GLY A 535 -4.31 -1.86 30.09
CA GLY A 535 -4.84 -1.11 28.93
C GLY A 535 -3.85 -0.12 28.30
N GLY A 536 -2.76 0.27 28.99
CA GLY A 536 -1.93 1.43 28.63
C GLY A 536 -0.63 1.16 27.85
N ASP A 537 0.09 0.07 28.16
CA ASP A 537 1.46 -0.13 27.65
C ASP A 537 1.50 -1.08 26.47
N GLY A 538 2.00 -0.64 25.32
CA GLY A 538 1.60 -1.26 24.06
C GLY A 538 2.66 -1.54 23.02
N THR A 539 3.78 -2.18 23.35
CA THR A 539 4.76 -2.61 22.33
C THR A 539 5.49 -3.93 22.59
N GLY A 540 5.26 -4.62 23.72
CA GLY A 540 5.87 -5.93 24.01
C GLY A 540 7.40 -5.94 23.82
N GLU A 541 7.91 -6.84 22.98
CA GLU A 541 9.34 -6.97 22.62
C GLU A 541 9.97 -5.72 21.98
N LEU A 542 9.18 -4.90 21.26
CA LEU A 542 9.71 -3.68 20.63
C LEU A 542 10.04 -2.61 21.68
N ALA A 543 9.28 -2.53 22.77
CA ALA A 543 9.59 -1.64 23.90
C ALA A 543 10.85 -2.07 24.64
N ALA A 544 11.16 -3.37 24.64
CA ALA A 544 12.33 -3.91 25.32
C ALA A 544 13.65 -3.62 24.57
N SER A 545 13.58 -3.17 23.31
CA SER A 545 14.77 -2.77 22.54
C SER A 545 15.49 -1.61 23.22
N ARG A 546 16.80 -1.79 23.44
CA ARG A 546 17.66 -0.74 24.03
C ARG A 546 17.87 0.46 23.12
N LEU A 547 17.59 0.30 21.83
CA LEU A 547 17.72 1.34 20.82
C LEU A 547 16.37 1.98 20.47
N ALA A 548 15.24 1.52 21.03
CA ALA A 548 13.91 2.03 20.70
C ALA A 548 13.77 3.55 20.85
N GLN A 549 14.41 4.14 21.87
CA GLN A 549 14.41 5.60 22.08
C GLN A 549 15.13 6.40 20.98
N TYR A 550 15.91 5.74 20.13
CA TYR A 550 16.63 6.33 19.01
C TYR A 550 15.97 6.05 17.65
N ASP A 551 14.75 5.51 17.63
CA ASP A 551 14.02 5.26 16.38
C ASP A 551 13.80 6.58 15.62
N PRO A 552 14.37 6.74 14.41
CA PRO A 552 14.18 7.95 13.61
C PRO A 552 12.78 8.04 12.97
N HIS A 553 11.97 6.98 13.04
CA HIS A 553 10.66 6.86 12.38
C HIS A 553 9.50 7.13 13.35
N THR A 554 9.51 8.30 13.97
CA THR A 554 8.44 8.74 14.90
C THR A 554 7.22 9.32 14.18
N ALA A 555 6.08 9.42 14.87
CA ALA A 555 4.87 10.09 14.38
C ALA A 555 5.10 11.52 13.92
N ASP A 556 5.96 12.26 14.63
CA ASP A 556 6.28 13.64 14.28
C ASP A 556 7.19 13.71 13.06
N ALA A 557 8.16 12.80 12.92
CA ALA A 557 8.99 12.70 11.72
C ALA A 557 8.15 12.34 10.49
N ALA A 558 7.19 11.42 10.62
CA ALA A 558 6.26 11.06 9.56
C ALA A 558 5.37 12.24 9.14
N ARG A 559 4.79 12.96 10.10
CA ARG A 559 4.00 14.18 9.84
C ARG A 559 4.84 15.28 9.20
N ALA A 560 6.08 15.46 9.63
CA ALA A 560 7.00 16.44 9.03
C ALA A 560 7.32 16.08 7.57
N ARG A 561 7.58 14.80 7.25
CA ARG A 561 7.82 14.34 5.87
C ARG A 561 6.59 14.57 4.99
N HIS A 562 5.40 14.21 5.48
CA HIS A 562 4.15 14.42 4.77
C HIS A 562 3.91 15.91 4.47
N ARG A 563 4.10 16.78 5.47
CA ARG A 563 3.97 18.23 5.29
C ARG A 563 4.97 18.78 4.25
N ALA A 564 6.24 18.35 4.33
CA ALA A 564 7.27 18.77 3.39
C ALA A 564 6.94 18.39 1.93
N MET A 565 6.24 17.28 1.72
CA MET A 565 5.71 16.89 0.41
C MET A 565 4.60 17.84 -0.06
N LEU A 566 3.60 18.11 0.80
CA LEU A 566 2.46 18.98 0.45
C LEU A 566 2.87 20.43 0.17
N GLU A 567 3.86 20.95 0.91
CA GLU A 567 4.36 22.33 0.80
C GLU A 567 5.41 22.48 -0.31
N ARG A 568 5.66 21.43 -1.09
CA ARG A 568 6.68 21.44 -2.13
C ARG A 568 6.36 22.45 -3.23
N LYS A 569 7.37 23.20 -3.65
CA LYS A 569 7.24 24.13 -4.78
C LYS A 569 7.13 23.37 -6.09
N SER A 570 6.23 23.82 -6.97
CA SER A 570 6.19 23.42 -8.38
C SER A 570 7.57 23.44 -9.03
N LEU A 571 7.84 22.45 -9.88
CA LEU A 571 9.02 22.47 -10.73
C LEU A 571 8.99 23.70 -11.67
N PRO A 572 10.13 24.14 -12.25
CA PRO A 572 10.17 25.24 -13.23
C PRO A 572 9.47 24.91 -14.56
N GLY A 573 8.56 25.79 -15.02
CA GLY A 573 7.81 25.59 -16.28
C GLY A 573 6.43 24.93 -16.16
N GLY A 574 5.83 24.97 -14.96
CA GLY A 574 4.58 24.27 -14.67
C GLY A 574 3.40 25.04 -15.22
N LEU A 575 2.56 24.35 -16.00
CA LEU A 575 1.33 24.95 -16.50
C LEU A 575 0.30 25.04 -15.38
N ARG A 576 -0.47 26.13 -15.37
CA ARG A 576 -1.59 26.29 -14.42
C ARG A 576 -2.89 25.85 -15.07
N PRO A 577 -3.78 25.12 -14.38
CA PRO A 577 -5.07 24.73 -14.94
C PRO A 577 -5.91 25.98 -15.26
N SER A 578 -6.78 25.87 -16.28
CA SER A 578 -7.61 26.99 -16.73
C SER A 578 -8.63 27.44 -15.67
N ARG A 579 -9.00 26.56 -14.74
CA ARG A 579 -9.87 26.83 -13.60
C ARG A 579 -9.16 26.50 -12.29
N PRO A 580 -9.37 27.28 -11.21
CA PRO A 580 -8.87 26.93 -9.89
C PRO A 580 -9.46 25.60 -9.45
N GLU A 581 -8.61 24.60 -9.31
CA GLU A 581 -9.02 23.26 -8.93
C GLU A 581 -9.03 23.12 -7.41
N HIS A 582 -10.24 23.03 -6.86
CA HIS A 582 -10.43 22.73 -5.46
C HIS A 582 -10.21 21.22 -5.28
N GLY A 583 -9.30 20.81 -4.39
CA GLY A 583 -9.09 19.41 -4.01
C GLY A 583 -7.93 18.67 -4.68
N ALA A 584 -7.06 19.36 -5.44
CA ALA A 584 -5.77 18.79 -5.84
C ALA A 584 -4.86 18.64 -4.60
N ARG A 585 -4.21 17.48 -4.43
CA ARG A 585 -3.35 17.19 -3.26
C ARG A 585 -1.95 17.79 -3.35
N GLY A 586 -1.58 18.34 -4.51
CA GLY A 586 -0.29 18.95 -4.75
C GLY A 586 -0.26 19.69 -6.09
N PRO A 587 0.79 20.49 -6.34
CA PRO A 587 1.00 21.16 -7.62
C PRO A 587 1.04 20.16 -8.80
N GLU A 588 1.52 18.94 -8.57
CA GLU A 588 1.69 17.91 -9.60
C GLU A 588 0.35 17.50 -10.25
N GLU A 589 -0.72 17.32 -9.46
CA GLU A 589 -2.04 16.94 -9.99
C GLU A 589 -2.65 18.06 -10.84
N ALA A 590 -2.56 19.31 -10.36
CA ALA A 590 -3.07 20.47 -11.07
C ALA A 590 -2.30 20.73 -12.39
N GLU A 591 -0.99 20.50 -12.37
CA GLU A 591 -0.12 20.64 -13.53
C GLU A 591 -0.33 19.52 -14.56
N LEU A 592 -0.61 18.29 -14.12
CA LEU A 592 -1.01 17.19 -15.01
C LEU A 592 -2.30 17.55 -15.77
N LEU A 593 -3.32 18.05 -15.07
CA LEU A 593 -4.55 18.49 -15.74
C LEU A 593 -4.25 19.62 -16.73
N ALA A 594 -3.44 20.60 -16.35
CA ALA A 594 -3.04 21.69 -17.23
C ALA A 594 -2.32 21.18 -18.50
N TRP A 595 -1.50 20.14 -18.37
CA TRP A 595 -0.88 19.48 -19.52
C TRP A 595 -1.90 18.75 -20.40
N LEU A 596 -2.88 18.06 -19.82
CA LEU A 596 -3.98 17.44 -20.56
C LEU A 596 -4.82 18.49 -21.34
N GLU A 597 -5.11 19.64 -20.73
CA GLU A 597 -5.74 20.78 -21.41
C GLU A 597 -4.88 21.31 -22.56
N ALA A 598 -3.56 21.38 -22.36
CA ALA A 598 -2.61 21.81 -23.37
C ALA A 598 -2.55 20.85 -24.56
N LEU A 599 -2.54 19.53 -24.32
CA LEU A 599 -2.57 18.50 -25.37
C LEU A 599 -3.83 18.62 -26.25
N ARG A 600 -4.96 18.96 -25.62
CA ARG A 600 -6.22 19.27 -26.33
C ARG A 600 -6.12 20.54 -27.15
N ALA A 601 -5.58 21.62 -26.60
CA ALA A 601 -5.42 22.89 -27.30
C ALA A 601 -4.52 22.76 -28.54
N SER A 602 -3.47 21.94 -28.46
CA SER A 602 -2.58 21.61 -29.58
C SER A 602 -3.23 20.72 -30.66
N SER A 603 -4.46 20.24 -30.44
CA SER A 603 -5.14 19.29 -31.34
C SER A 603 -4.35 18.00 -31.58
N LEU A 604 -3.54 17.58 -30.60
CA LEU A 604 -2.79 16.31 -30.67
C LEU A 604 -3.67 15.15 -30.18
N LEU A 605 -4.36 15.36 -29.06
CA LEU A 605 -5.29 14.42 -28.45
C LEU A 605 -6.64 15.10 -28.17
N ASP A 606 -7.75 14.42 -28.43
CA ASP A 606 -9.07 14.85 -27.96
C ASP A 606 -9.24 14.38 -26.52
N VAL A 607 -8.89 15.26 -25.57
CA VAL A 607 -9.05 15.02 -24.13
C VAL A 607 -10.35 15.64 -23.65
N ARG A 608 -11.19 14.83 -23.01
CA ARG A 608 -12.48 15.25 -22.45
C ARG A 608 -12.57 14.82 -20.99
N THR A 609 -13.18 15.64 -20.15
CA THR A 609 -13.34 15.35 -18.72
C THR A 609 -14.79 15.48 -18.28
N GLY A 610 -15.16 14.78 -17.21
CA GLY A 610 -16.48 14.90 -16.59
C GLY A 610 -17.58 14.05 -17.22
N TRP A 611 -17.22 12.98 -17.93
CA TRP A 611 -18.18 11.96 -18.34
C TRP A 611 -18.81 11.32 -17.11
N LYS A 612 -20.12 11.09 -17.12
CA LYS A 612 -20.81 10.34 -16.07
C LYS A 612 -20.66 8.85 -16.35
N ASP A 613 -20.19 8.10 -15.36
CA ASP A 613 -20.27 6.65 -15.40
C ASP A 613 -21.74 6.21 -15.33
N GLN A 614 -22.13 5.21 -16.11
CA GLN A 614 -23.48 4.63 -16.04
C GLN A 614 -23.58 3.47 -15.05
N SER A 615 -22.45 2.87 -14.68
CA SER A 615 -22.40 1.74 -13.75
C SER A 615 -22.33 2.18 -12.28
N VAL A 616 -21.88 3.40 -12.01
CA VAL A 616 -21.72 3.94 -10.65
C VAL A 616 -22.30 5.34 -10.56
N ASP A 617 -23.25 5.54 -9.64
CA ASP A 617 -23.89 6.83 -9.45
C ASP A 617 -22.90 7.90 -8.94
N GLY A 618 -23.02 9.11 -9.47
CA GLY A 618 -22.14 10.24 -9.13
C GLY A 618 -20.69 10.15 -9.67
N ALA A 619 -20.22 8.98 -10.11
CA ALA A 619 -18.86 8.79 -10.59
C ALA A 619 -18.60 9.51 -11.93
N ARG A 620 -17.41 10.09 -12.06
CA ARG A 620 -16.99 10.78 -13.29
C ARG A 620 -15.60 10.42 -13.72
N TYR A 621 -15.40 10.33 -15.03
CA TYR A 621 -14.12 10.03 -15.65
C TYR A 621 -13.79 10.98 -16.81
N GLY A 622 -12.53 11.00 -17.21
CA GLY A 622 -12.04 11.62 -18.43
C GLY A 622 -11.83 10.59 -19.52
N SER A 623 -11.85 11.01 -20.78
CA SER A 623 -11.51 10.14 -21.90
C SER A 623 -10.57 10.84 -22.86
N VAL A 624 -9.71 10.04 -23.50
CA VAL A 624 -8.69 10.52 -24.41
C VAL A 624 -8.62 9.66 -25.66
N TRP A 625 -8.49 10.33 -26.80
CA TRP A 625 -8.30 9.69 -28.11
C TRP A 625 -7.45 10.57 -29.02
N TYR A 626 -7.04 10.06 -30.18
CA TYR A 626 -6.46 10.89 -31.22
C TYR A 626 -7.48 11.94 -31.70
N ALA A 627 -7.04 13.19 -31.83
CA ALA A 627 -7.89 14.27 -32.32
C ALA A 627 -8.23 14.12 -33.82
N ASP A 628 -7.36 13.48 -34.60
CA ASP A 628 -7.55 13.24 -36.03
C ASP A 628 -8.07 11.81 -36.30
N LEU A 629 -9.40 11.70 -36.42
CA LEU A 629 -10.12 10.45 -36.69
C LEU A 629 -9.91 9.93 -38.13
N GLY A 630 -9.34 10.73 -39.05
CA GLY A 630 -9.41 10.48 -40.50
C GLY A 630 -8.17 9.84 -41.17
N VAL A 631 -6.99 9.84 -40.53
CA VAL A 631 -5.72 9.61 -41.25
C VAL A 631 -5.39 8.14 -41.59
N LYS A 632 -6.13 7.13 -41.09
CA LYS A 632 -5.95 5.75 -41.60
C LYS A 632 -6.40 5.59 -43.07
N ALA A 633 -7.05 6.59 -43.67
CA ALA A 633 -7.44 6.56 -45.09
C ALA A 633 -6.33 6.96 -46.09
N SER A 634 -5.20 7.58 -45.67
CA SER A 634 -4.23 8.18 -46.60
C SER A 634 -2.78 7.71 -46.48
N GLY A 635 -2.47 6.66 -45.68
CA GLY A 635 -1.12 6.10 -45.61
C GLY A 635 -0.05 7.01 -44.97
N ALA A 636 -0.43 8.12 -44.36
CA ALA A 636 0.50 9.01 -43.64
C ALA A 636 0.79 8.47 -42.22
N THR A 637 2.07 8.39 -41.86
CA THR A 637 2.53 8.05 -40.51
C THR A 637 2.22 9.18 -39.52
N ARG A 638 1.67 8.85 -38.34
CA ARG A 638 1.46 9.79 -37.23
C ARG A 638 2.79 10.02 -36.50
N ASP A 639 3.08 11.27 -36.14
CA ASP A 639 4.26 11.62 -35.32
C ASP A 639 4.12 11.12 -33.88
N LEU A 640 2.91 11.13 -33.32
CA LEU A 640 2.60 10.60 -32.00
C LEU A 640 1.89 9.27 -32.16
N SER A 641 2.47 8.20 -31.60
CA SER A 641 1.87 6.88 -31.53
C SER A 641 1.90 6.40 -30.07
N LEU A 642 0.72 6.07 -29.57
CA LEU A 642 0.48 5.49 -28.25
C LEU A 642 -0.17 4.12 -28.47
N GLU A 643 0.47 3.07 -27.98
CA GLU A 643 0.06 1.68 -28.21
C GLU A 643 -1.37 1.43 -27.71
N LEU A 644 -1.67 1.93 -26.50
CA LEU A 644 -3.01 1.82 -25.90
C LEU A 644 -4.10 2.44 -26.77
N LEU A 645 -3.78 3.49 -27.52
CA LEU A 645 -4.73 4.12 -28.44
C LEU A 645 -4.76 3.44 -29.82
N GLU A 646 -3.89 2.47 -30.11
CA GLU A 646 -3.86 1.74 -31.38
C GLU A 646 -4.44 0.33 -31.29
N ARG A 647 -4.66 -0.20 -30.07
CA ARG A 647 -5.37 -1.46 -29.81
C ARG A 647 -6.76 -1.41 -30.45
N ARG A 648 -6.91 -1.96 -31.66
CA ARG A 648 -8.19 -2.37 -32.21
C ARG A 648 -8.52 -3.73 -31.61
N ASN A 649 -9.76 -3.96 -31.19
CA ASN A 649 -10.21 -5.31 -30.85
C ASN A 649 -9.99 -6.21 -32.08
N GLU A 650 -9.03 -7.13 -31.99
CA GLU A 650 -8.75 -8.07 -33.07
C GLU A 650 -9.98 -8.93 -33.33
N GLY A 651 -10.45 -8.96 -34.59
CA GLY A 651 -11.59 -9.76 -35.04
C GLY A 651 -12.85 -8.98 -35.42
N ASP A 652 -13.00 -7.71 -35.02
CA ASP A 652 -14.22 -6.96 -35.30
C ASP A 652 -14.07 -5.97 -36.48
N ARG A 653 -14.46 -6.41 -37.68
CA ARG A 653 -14.51 -5.57 -38.89
C ARG A 653 -15.56 -4.43 -38.80
N ARG A 654 -16.42 -4.42 -37.77
CA ARG A 654 -17.43 -3.37 -37.50
C ARG A 654 -17.01 -2.40 -36.38
N SER A 655 -15.82 -2.54 -35.80
CA SER A 655 -15.41 -1.73 -34.64
C SER A 655 -15.43 -0.21 -34.92
N ASN A 656 -16.04 0.56 -34.03
CA ASN A 656 -16.08 2.03 -34.03
C ASN A 656 -14.65 2.63 -34.19
N PRO A 657 -14.46 3.72 -34.96
CA PRO A 657 -13.19 4.47 -35.01
C PRO A 657 -12.59 4.91 -33.67
N ARG A 658 -13.36 4.83 -32.57
CA ARG A 658 -12.94 5.12 -31.17
C ARG A 658 -12.72 3.88 -30.30
N SER A 659 -12.57 2.69 -30.89
CA SER A 659 -12.39 1.43 -30.14
C SER A 659 -11.24 1.45 -29.13
N GLY A 660 -10.13 2.14 -29.40
CA GLY A 660 -9.02 2.26 -28.44
C GLY A 660 -9.11 3.44 -27.47
N GLN A 661 -10.24 4.18 -27.42
CA GLN A 661 -10.36 5.35 -26.53
C GLN A 661 -10.15 4.92 -25.08
N VAL A 662 -9.23 5.59 -24.41
CA VAL A 662 -8.83 5.33 -23.03
C VAL A 662 -9.68 6.17 -22.09
N ALA A 663 -10.22 5.53 -21.04
CA ALA A 663 -10.91 6.19 -19.94
C ALA A 663 -9.92 6.39 -18.78
N PHE A 664 -10.02 7.51 -18.07
CA PHE A 664 -9.04 7.85 -17.06
C PHE A 664 -9.54 8.72 -15.90
N LEU A 665 -8.80 8.68 -14.80
CA LEU A 665 -8.86 9.55 -13.63
C LEU A 665 -7.54 10.30 -13.47
N HIS A 666 -7.59 11.53 -12.97
CA HIS A 666 -6.41 12.38 -12.74
C HIS A 666 -6.34 12.95 -11.32
N HIS A 667 -7.33 12.63 -10.47
CA HIS A 667 -7.37 13.10 -9.09
C HIS A 667 -7.45 11.94 -8.12
N ARG A 668 -6.61 11.97 -7.09
CA ARG A 668 -6.65 10.99 -6.00
C ARG A 668 -7.99 10.96 -5.27
N ARG A 669 -8.63 12.10 -5.10
CA ARG A 669 -9.98 12.18 -4.49
C ARG A 669 -11.07 11.42 -5.25
N HIS A 670 -10.89 11.12 -6.54
CA HIS A 670 -11.86 10.31 -7.29
C HIS A 670 -11.70 8.81 -7.01
N LEU A 671 -10.65 8.42 -6.28
CA LEU A 671 -10.25 7.05 -5.97
C LEU A 671 -10.51 6.68 -4.51
N SER A 672 -11.32 7.49 -3.83
CA SER A 672 -11.51 7.37 -2.39
C SER A 672 -12.21 6.04 -2.01
N ASP A 673 -12.85 5.40 -2.99
CA ASP A 673 -13.21 3.99 -3.01
C ASP A 673 -13.30 3.56 -4.49
N PRO A 674 -12.22 3.09 -5.16
CA PRO A 674 -12.22 2.85 -6.60
C PRO A 674 -12.90 1.50 -6.86
N PRO A 675 -14.20 1.47 -7.20
CA PRO A 675 -14.93 0.21 -7.34
C PRO A 675 -14.67 -0.43 -8.72
N LEU A 676 -13.97 0.30 -9.59
CA LEU A 676 -14.06 0.12 -11.03
C LEU A 676 -12.70 -0.09 -11.66
N ARG A 677 -12.52 -1.28 -12.24
CA ARG A 677 -11.54 -1.53 -13.31
C ARG A 677 -11.99 -0.89 -14.62
N MET A 678 -13.30 -0.69 -14.79
CA MET A 678 -13.92 -0.30 -16.05
C MET A 678 -14.86 0.89 -15.83
N ALA A 679 -14.83 1.87 -16.73
CA ALA A 679 -15.85 2.90 -16.81
C ALA A 679 -16.82 2.59 -17.96
N THR A 680 -18.11 2.76 -17.70
CA THR A 680 -19.17 2.48 -18.71
C THR A 680 -19.74 3.79 -19.24
N ASP A 681 -19.76 3.94 -20.56
CA ASP A 681 -20.36 5.10 -21.22
C ASP A 681 -21.88 4.95 -21.44
N ARG A 682 -22.52 5.98 -22.02
CA ARG A 682 -23.97 6.00 -22.26
C ARG A 682 -24.43 4.96 -23.30
N GLU A 683 -23.52 4.47 -24.13
CA GLU A 683 -23.81 3.47 -25.17
C GLU A 683 -23.69 2.05 -24.58
N GLY A 684 -23.24 1.92 -23.34
CA GLY A 684 -23.02 0.65 -22.64
C GLY A 684 -21.63 0.06 -22.87
N ASP A 685 -20.73 0.78 -23.55
CA ASP A 685 -19.37 0.33 -23.80
C ASP A 685 -18.54 0.49 -22.53
N ALA A 686 -17.97 -0.62 -22.04
CA ALA A 686 -17.07 -0.65 -20.90
C ALA A 686 -15.61 -0.46 -21.35
N ARG A 687 -14.89 0.47 -20.71
CA ARG A 687 -13.49 0.82 -21.02
C ARG A 687 -12.62 0.71 -19.77
N HIS A 688 -11.41 0.18 -19.89
CA HIS A 688 -10.48 0.12 -18.76
C HIS A 688 -10.20 1.53 -18.21
N LEU A 689 -10.29 1.68 -16.89
CA LEU A 689 -10.12 2.95 -16.20
C LEU A 689 -8.67 3.08 -15.71
N HIS A 690 -7.95 4.06 -16.23
CA HIS A 690 -6.56 4.36 -15.89
C HIS A 690 -6.48 5.50 -14.88
N PHE A 691 -5.64 5.41 -13.85
CA PHE A 691 -5.27 6.59 -13.07
C PHE A 691 -3.95 7.12 -13.62
N ILE A 692 -3.98 8.32 -14.22
CA ILE A 692 -2.83 8.83 -14.98
C ILE A 692 -1.75 9.37 -14.04
N ASP A 693 -1.01 8.49 -13.38
CA ASP A 693 0.14 8.84 -12.55
C ASP A 693 1.27 7.80 -12.74
N HIS A 694 2.36 7.94 -12.00
CA HIS A 694 3.53 7.06 -12.12
C HIS A 694 3.17 5.58 -11.98
N GLY A 695 3.59 4.76 -12.95
CA GLY A 695 3.34 3.31 -12.96
C GLY A 695 2.13 2.90 -13.79
N ASP A 696 1.22 3.81 -14.12
CA ASP A 696 0.17 3.54 -15.10
C ASP A 696 0.73 3.48 -16.53
N GLU A 697 0.29 2.47 -17.28
CA GLU A 697 0.77 2.20 -18.65
C GLU A 697 0.54 3.40 -19.57
N PHE A 698 -0.62 4.05 -19.48
CA PHE A 698 -0.95 5.19 -20.32
C PHE A 698 -0.10 6.42 -19.97
N HIS A 699 0.06 6.73 -18.68
CA HIS A 699 0.93 7.82 -18.23
C HIS A 699 2.38 7.63 -18.69
N GLU A 700 2.95 6.43 -18.53
CA GLU A 700 4.34 6.15 -18.90
C GLU A 700 4.53 6.18 -20.43
N GLN A 701 3.60 5.62 -21.22
CA GLN A 701 3.63 5.73 -22.68
C GLN A 701 3.55 7.18 -23.15
N LEU A 702 2.67 7.99 -22.54
CA LEU A 702 2.52 9.40 -22.86
C LEU A 702 3.81 10.19 -22.59
N CYS A 703 4.43 9.98 -21.42
CA CYS A 703 5.70 10.61 -21.08
C CYS A 703 6.80 10.18 -22.05
N ALA A 704 6.98 8.88 -22.27
CA ALA A 704 8.01 8.35 -23.16
C ALA A 704 7.88 8.88 -24.60
N ALA A 705 6.66 8.94 -25.13
CA ALA A 705 6.42 9.44 -26.48
C ALA A 705 6.86 10.91 -26.64
N PHE A 706 6.49 11.79 -25.70
CA PHE A 706 6.87 13.19 -25.77
C PHE A 706 8.35 13.46 -25.47
N LEU A 707 8.97 12.66 -24.59
CA LEU A 707 10.42 12.69 -24.37
C LEU A 707 11.16 12.35 -25.68
N ASN A 708 10.79 11.24 -26.33
CA ASN A 708 11.42 10.81 -27.59
C ASN A 708 11.22 11.84 -28.71
N LEU A 709 10.02 12.43 -28.82
CA LEU A 709 9.74 13.47 -29.80
C LEU A 709 10.56 14.76 -29.58
N ALA A 710 10.84 15.09 -28.32
CA ALA A 710 11.69 16.22 -27.96
C ALA A 710 13.17 15.92 -28.23
N ASP A 711 13.68 14.77 -27.78
CA ASP A 711 15.08 14.35 -27.98
C ASP A 711 15.44 14.38 -29.49
N THR A 712 14.60 13.80 -30.33
CA THR A 712 14.82 13.72 -31.79
C THR A 712 14.89 15.08 -32.51
N ALA A 713 14.32 16.15 -31.94
CA ALA A 713 14.24 17.47 -32.57
C ALA A 713 15.09 18.55 -31.92
N LEU A 714 15.23 18.52 -30.59
CA LEU A 714 15.77 19.61 -29.79
C LEU A 714 17.20 19.35 -29.33
N GLU A 715 17.63 18.09 -29.30
CA GLU A 715 18.99 17.66 -28.92
C GLU A 715 19.96 17.67 -30.11
N ARG A 716 19.75 18.58 -31.07
CA ARG A 716 20.55 18.70 -32.31
C ARG A 716 21.59 19.80 -32.20
N ASP A 717 22.71 19.68 -32.92
CA ASP A 717 23.74 20.73 -32.99
C ASP A 717 23.19 22.06 -33.50
N ARG A 718 22.28 22.00 -34.49
CA ARG A 718 21.58 23.17 -35.00
C ARG A 718 20.29 23.38 -34.21
N VAL A 719 20.26 24.44 -33.40
CA VAL A 719 19.09 24.82 -32.61
C VAL A 719 17.92 25.19 -33.53
N PRO A 720 16.77 24.50 -33.40
CA PRO A 720 15.58 24.78 -34.21
C PRO A 720 15.00 26.16 -33.87
N VAL A 721 14.36 26.77 -34.86
CA VAL A 721 13.70 28.07 -34.73
C VAL A 721 12.24 27.90 -35.10
N ALA A 722 11.33 28.36 -34.26
CA ALA A 722 9.89 28.33 -34.51
C ALA A 722 9.27 29.72 -34.32
N SER A 723 8.32 30.08 -35.16
CA SER A 723 7.48 31.27 -34.96
C SER A 723 6.19 30.88 -34.25
N VAL A 724 5.78 31.69 -33.28
CA VAL A 724 4.58 31.43 -32.47
C VAL A 724 3.74 32.71 -32.39
N GLY A 725 2.56 32.65 -33.00
CA GLY A 725 1.58 33.73 -33.00
C GLY A 725 0.59 33.56 -31.86
N TYR A 726 0.56 34.54 -30.95
CA TYR A 726 -0.35 34.57 -29.80
C TYR A 726 -1.48 35.58 -30.04
N PRO A 727 -2.72 35.29 -29.60
CA PRO A 727 -3.81 36.25 -29.73
C PRO A 727 -3.61 37.48 -28.82
N PRO A 728 -4.25 38.61 -29.13
CA PRO A 728 -4.16 39.82 -28.33
C PRO A 728 -4.52 39.57 -26.86
N GLY A 729 -3.74 40.15 -25.94
CA GLY A 729 -3.94 40.00 -24.49
C GLY A 729 -3.37 38.71 -23.88
N HIS A 730 -2.67 37.87 -24.66
CA HIS A 730 -1.93 36.74 -24.13
C HIS A 730 -0.71 37.21 -23.31
N SER A 731 -0.42 36.55 -22.18
CA SER A 731 0.70 36.93 -21.31
C SER A 731 2.08 36.80 -21.97
N ALA A 732 2.20 35.91 -22.96
CA ALA A 732 3.41 35.79 -23.79
C ALA A 732 3.72 37.05 -24.61
N LEU A 733 2.74 37.94 -24.85
CA LEU A 733 2.94 39.21 -25.58
C LEU A 733 3.50 40.34 -24.71
N SER A 734 3.74 40.09 -23.42
CA SER A 734 4.42 41.06 -22.53
C SER A 734 5.85 41.38 -22.96
N ASP A 735 6.49 40.46 -23.68
CA ASP A 735 7.79 40.64 -24.33
C ASP A 735 7.81 39.79 -25.61
N VAL A 736 7.85 40.45 -26.77
CA VAL A 736 7.76 39.82 -28.09
C VAL A 736 9.11 39.63 -28.77
N ARG A 737 10.22 39.75 -28.02
CA ARG A 737 11.55 39.54 -28.58
C ARG A 737 11.80 38.06 -28.91
N PRO A 738 12.59 37.75 -29.95
CA PRO A 738 13.11 36.41 -30.15
C PRO A 738 13.90 35.96 -28.92
N LEU A 739 13.59 34.75 -28.42
CA LEU A 739 14.21 34.21 -27.23
C LEU A 739 14.71 32.79 -27.45
N LEU A 740 15.84 32.47 -26.82
CA LEU A 740 16.34 31.12 -26.67
C LEU A 740 15.75 30.52 -25.39
N VAL A 741 15.00 29.43 -25.53
CA VAL A 741 14.55 28.61 -24.40
C VAL A 741 15.48 27.42 -24.24
N THR A 742 16.02 27.23 -23.04
CA THR A 742 16.83 26.07 -22.66
C THR A 742 16.15 25.32 -21.52
N ALA A 743 15.84 24.05 -21.74
CA ALA A 743 15.41 23.12 -20.71
C ALA A 743 16.51 22.09 -20.49
N ALA A 744 16.87 21.83 -19.23
CA ALA A 744 17.88 20.82 -18.90
C ALA A 744 17.51 20.08 -17.62
N ALA A 745 17.69 18.76 -17.64
CA ALA A 745 17.55 17.92 -16.45
C ALA A 745 18.88 17.18 -16.21
N CYS A 746 19.35 17.19 -14.96
CA CYS A 746 20.57 16.53 -14.55
C CYS A 746 20.23 15.59 -13.38
N SER A 747 20.36 14.30 -13.62
CA SER A 747 20.07 13.25 -12.65
C SER A 747 21.34 12.50 -12.28
N LEU A 748 21.35 11.97 -11.06
CA LEU A 748 22.42 11.15 -10.53
C LEU A 748 21.90 9.73 -10.36
N SER A 749 22.68 8.76 -10.81
CA SER A 749 22.36 7.35 -10.63
C SER A 749 23.62 6.53 -10.38
N LEU A 750 23.44 5.36 -9.76
CA LEU A 750 24.49 4.37 -9.67
C LEU A 750 24.30 3.35 -10.79
N PRO A 751 25.34 3.07 -11.59
CA PRO A 751 25.26 2.04 -12.62
C PRO A 751 24.94 0.68 -11.98
N ILE A 752 23.92 0.01 -12.49
CA ILE A 752 23.62 -1.37 -12.13
C ILE A 752 24.57 -2.24 -12.97
N ASP A 753 25.40 -3.04 -12.29
CA ASP A 753 26.36 -3.92 -12.95
C ASP A 753 25.62 -5.01 -13.74
N ASP A 754 26.12 -5.32 -14.94
CA ASP A 754 25.63 -6.44 -15.75
C ASP A 754 26.00 -7.78 -15.10
N ASP A 755 25.15 -8.79 -15.28
CA ASP A 755 25.30 -10.15 -14.76
C ASP A 755 26.64 -10.75 -15.19
N ALA A 756 27.08 -10.48 -16.42
CA ALA A 756 28.35 -10.95 -16.98
C ALA A 756 29.57 -10.52 -16.13
N ARG A 757 29.49 -9.39 -15.41
CA ARG A 757 30.57 -8.91 -14.55
C ARG A 757 30.80 -9.82 -13.35
N TRP A 758 29.76 -10.51 -12.90
CA TRP A 758 29.80 -11.35 -11.72
C TRP A 758 30.10 -12.81 -12.02
N ASP A 759 29.96 -13.25 -13.27
CA ASP A 759 30.13 -14.64 -13.68
C ASP A 759 31.50 -15.22 -13.34
N GLY A 760 32.55 -14.41 -13.39
CA GLY A 760 33.90 -14.82 -13.01
C GLY A 760 34.05 -15.16 -11.52
N LEU A 761 33.32 -14.45 -10.64
CA LEU A 761 33.32 -14.70 -9.19
C LEU A 761 32.45 -15.89 -8.79
N MET A 762 31.50 -16.27 -9.65
CA MET A 762 30.61 -17.41 -9.44
C MET A 762 31.12 -18.71 -10.06
N HIS A 763 32.36 -18.71 -10.58
CA HIS A 763 32.92 -19.88 -11.24
C HIS A 763 33.00 -21.09 -10.28
N GLY A 764 32.38 -22.20 -10.70
CA GLY A 764 32.29 -23.44 -9.91
C GLY A 764 31.19 -23.46 -8.85
N LEU A 765 30.35 -22.43 -8.76
CA LEU A 765 29.03 -22.54 -8.13
C LEU A 765 28.05 -23.27 -9.06
N ASN A 766 26.99 -23.86 -8.51
CA ASN A 766 25.93 -24.41 -9.36
C ASN A 766 25.04 -23.28 -9.91
N SER A 767 24.17 -23.60 -10.88
CA SER A 767 23.32 -22.60 -11.54
C SER A 767 22.35 -21.89 -10.59
N GLU A 768 21.89 -22.58 -9.54
CA GLU A 768 20.94 -22.07 -8.55
C GLU A 768 21.62 -21.06 -7.61
N ASP A 769 22.80 -21.42 -7.08
CA ASP A 769 23.68 -20.56 -6.27
C ASP A 769 24.04 -19.28 -7.04
N ALA A 770 24.48 -19.43 -8.29
CA ALA A 770 24.86 -18.30 -9.13
C ALA A 770 23.67 -17.36 -9.39
N ARG A 771 22.50 -17.90 -9.75
CA ARG A 771 21.27 -17.10 -9.94
C ARG A 771 20.87 -16.35 -8.67
N HIS A 772 20.88 -17.03 -7.53
CA HIS A 772 20.57 -16.42 -6.24
C HIS A 772 21.51 -15.24 -5.94
N LEU A 773 22.82 -15.45 -6.08
CA LEU A 773 23.81 -14.40 -5.83
C LEU A 773 23.71 -13.23 -6.82
N ARG A 774 23.41 -13.49 -8.10
CA ARG A 774 23.16 -12.40 -9.08
C ARG A 774 21.99 -11.53 -8.65
N ARG A 775 20.86 -12.14 -8.25
CA ARG A 775 19.70 -11.39 -7.75
C ARG A 775 20.01 -10.62 -6.47
N TYR A 776 20.74 -11.22 -5.54
CA TYR A 776 21.16 -10.53 -4.32
C TYR A 776 22.03 -9.31 -4.64
N ALA A 777 23.04 -9.46 -5.52
CA ALA A 777 23.90 -8.36 -5.96
C ALA A 777 23.12 -7.25 -6.69
N ARG A 778 22.16 -7.64 -7.55
CA ARG A 778 21.28 -6.72 -8.28
C ARG A 778 20.39 -5.94 -7.31
N ALA A 779 19.74 -6.62 -6.38
CA ALA A 779 18.85 -6.01 -5.38
C ALA A 779 19.59 -5.00 -4.49
N GLY A 780 20.81 -5.33 -4.03
CA GLY A 780 21.65 -4.41 -3.26
C GLY A 780 22.07 -3.18 -4.07
N SER A 781 22.47 -3.37 -5.34
CA SER A 781 22.82 -2.27 -6.25
C SER A 781 21.63 -1.35 -6.54
N GLN A 782 20.45 -1.92 -6.80
CA GLN A 782 19.21 -1.18 -6.99
C GLN A 782 18.83 -0.40 -5.72
N ALA A 783 19.01 -0.99 -4.53
CA ALA A 783 18.76 -0.30 -3.27
C ALA A 783 19.67 0.92 -3.07
N ASP A 784 20.94 0.83 -3.44
CA ASP A 784 21.88 1.96 -3.38
C ASP A 784 21.49 3.06 -4.38
N ASP A 785 21.05 2.71 -5.59
CA ASP A 785 20.55 3.68 -6.56
C ASP A 785 19.27 4.38 -6.08
N ARG A 786 18.31 3.64 -5.46
CA ARG A 786 17.11 4.23 -4.86
C ARG A 786 17.46 5.22 -3.76
N TRP A 787 18.35 4.84 -2.85
CA TRP A 787 18.84 5.72 -1.80
C TRP A 787 19.46 6.98 -2.39
N LEU A 788 20.32 6.86 -3.41
CA LEU A 788 20.98 8.00 -4.04
C LEU A 788 19.97 8.96 -4.68
N ARG A 789 19.00 8.43 -5.44
CA ARG A 789 17.96 9.26 -6.09
C ARG A 789 17.08 9.98 -5.07
N LEU A 790 16.78 9.37 -3.93
CA LEU A 790 16.02 10.02 -2.85
C LEU A 790 16.86 11.07 -2.11
N ALA A 791 18.14 10.81 -1.89
CA ALA A 791 19.05 11.75 -1.22
C ALA A 791 19.49 12.92 -2.12
N ALA A 792 19.53 12.70 -3.45
CA ALA A 792 19.98 13.63 -4.46
C ALA A 792 19.01 13.63 -5.66
N PRO A 793 17.82 14.24 -5.53
CA PRO A 793 16.80 14.21 -6.57
C PRO A 793 17.23 14.95 -7.83
N THR A 794 16.60 14.59 -8.96
CA THR A 794 16.92 15.17 -10.27
C THR A 794 16.74 16.69 -10.29
N ARG A 795 17.75 17.39 -10.82
CA ARG A 795 17.74 18.85 -10.96
C ARG A 795 17.15 19.26 -12.31
N LEU A 796 16.06 20.01 -12.30
CA LEU A 796 15.46 20.59 -13.50
C LEU A 796 15.75 22.10 -13.60
N ILE A 797 16.18 22.55 -14.77
CA ILE A 797 16.40 23.95 -15.10
C ILE A 797 15.58 24.29 -16.34
N LEU A 798 14.84 25.40 -16.27
CA LEU A 798 14.20 26.04 -17.41
C LEU A 798 14.58 27.51 -17.44
N GLU A 799 15.06 27.98 -18.58
CA GLU A 799 15.54 29.35 -18.75
C GLU A 799 15.18 29.90 -20.13
N GLY A 800 14.87 31.20 -20.16
CA GLY A 800 14.74 31.99 -21.38
C GLY A 800 15.80 33.08 -21.42
N LEU A 801 16.42 33.27 -22.58
CA LEU A 801 17.37 34.35 -22.85
C LEU A 801 16.91 35.14 -24.07
N ALA A 802 16.92 36.47 -24.00
CA ALA A 802 16.66 37.37 -25.13
C ALA A 802 17.82 38.34 -25.32
N ILE A 803 17.87 39.01 -26.47
CA ILE A 803 18.83 40.09 -26.71
C ILE A 803 18.22 41.42 -26.24
N ASN A 804 18.96 42.19 -25.45
CA ASN A 804 18.60 43.54 -25.06
C ASN A 804 18.69 44.46 -26.30
N PRO A 805 17.60 45.14 -26.69
CA PRO A 805 17.60 46.04 -27.85
C PRO A 805 18.51 47.28 -27.68
N GLU A 806 18.75 47.76 -26.46
CA GLU A 806 19.52 48.99 -26.21
C GLU A 806 21.03 48.76 -26.14
N GLY A 807 21.45 47.61 -25.60
CA GLY A 807 22.87 47.28 -25.38
C GLY A 807 23.40 46.09 -26.19
N GLY A 808 22.51 45.31 -26.80
CA GLY A 808 22.87 44.11 -27.56
C GLY A 808 23.34 42.92 -26.71
N ASP A 809 23.33 43.02 -25.38
CA ASP A 809 23.72 41.94 -24.47
C ASP A 809 22.60 40.90 -24.26
N LEU A 810 22.97 39.72 -23.77
CA LEU A 810 22.01 38.66 -23.41
C LEU A 810 21.37 38.96 -22.05
N GLU A 811 20.04 38.98 -22.02
CA GLU A 811 19.23 39.21 -20.83
C GLU A 811 18.47 37.92 -20.46
N ARG A 812 18.42 37.59 -19.17
CA ARG A 812 17.63 36.46 -18.66
C ARG A 812 16.20 36.88 -18.39
N LEU A 813 15.25 36.14 -18.97
CA LEU A 813 13.82 36.39 -18.82
C LEU A 813 13.26 35.76 -17.54
N PRO A 814 12.18 36.34 -16.95
CA PRO A 814 11.48 35.74 -15.82
C PRO A 814 10.91 34.36 -16.15
N ALA A 815 10.98 33.42 -15.21
CA ALA A 815 10.46 32.06 -15.40
C ALA A 815 8.95 32.03 -15.71
N SER A 816 8.17 32.97 -15.17
CA SER A 816 6.75 33.14 -15.47
C SER A 816 6.50 33.45 -16.94
N HIS A 817 7.37 34.26 -17.56
CA HIS A 817 7.29 34.61 -18.98
C HIS A 817 7.68 33.43 -19.87
N VAL A 818 8.74 32.68 -19.53
CA VAL A 818 9.12 31.45 -20.25
C VAL A 818 7.99 30.42 -20.21
N THR A 819 7.36 30.26 -19.04
CA THR A 819 6.21 29.36 -18.86
C THR A 819 5.03 29.81 -19.72
N ALA A 820 4.72 31.11 -19.75
CA ALA A 820 3.64 31.65 -20.58
C ALA A 820 3.88 31.44 -22.08
N ILE A 821 5.13 31.52 -22.55
CA ILE A 821 5.49 31.24 -23.94
C ILE A 821 5.29 29.75 -24.26
N LEU A 822 5.71 28.86 -23.37
CA LEU A 822 5.57 27.41 -23.56
C LEU A 822 4.14 26.88 -23.33
N ASP A 823 3.19 27.71 -22.92
CA ASP A 823 1.80 27.32 -22.81
C ASP A 823 1.10 27.38 -24.18
N PRO A 824 0.71 26.24 -24.78
CA PRO A 824 0.08 26.24 -26.09
C PRO A 824 -1.41 26.63 -26.04
N ARG A 825 -1.97 26.87 -24.85
CA ARG A 825 -3.37 27.27 -24.67
C ARG A 825 -3.51 28.78 -24.85
N ALA A 826 -4.62 29.24 -25.42
CA ALA A 826 -4.92 30.66 -25.55
C ALA A 826 -6.33 30.97 -25.02
N LYS A 827 -6.51 32.14 -24.39
CA LYS A 827 -7.82 32.57 -23.83
C LYS A 827 -8.89 32.81 -24.91
N THR A 828 -8.50 33.23 -26.11
CA THR A 828 -9.38 33.76 -27.17
C THR A 828 -9.25 33.05 -28.52
N GLY A 829 -8.51 31.96 -28.65
CA GLY A 829 -8.32 31.29 -29.94
C GLY A 829 -7.28 30.15 -29.98
N ARG A 830 -6.86 29.76 -31.18
CA ARG A 830 -5.74 28.83 -31.42
C ARG A 830 -4.44 29.61 -31.65
N LEU A 831 -3.30 29.08 -31.22
CA LEU A 831 -2.00 29.63 -31.61
C LEU A 831 -1.71 29.35 -33.09
N VAL A 832 -0.89 30.19 -33.72
CA VAL A 832 -0.29 29.87 -35.02
C VAL A 832 1.15 29.46 -34.77
N VAL A 833 1.51 28.24 -35.14
CA VAL A 833 2.86 27.71 -34.97
C VAL A 833 3.37 27.32 -36.34
N GLY A 834 4.56 27.80 -36.69
CA GLY A 834 5.15 27.51 -37.99
C GLY A 834 6.65 27.68 -38.00
N ASP A 835 7.24 27.31 -39.13
CA ASP A 835 8.62 27.68 -39.41
C ASP A 835 8.67 29.16 -39.80
N PRO A 836 9.66 29.93 -39.32
CA PRO A 836 9.76 31.33 -39.66
C PRO A 836 10.06 31.51 -41.14
N VAL A 837 9.28 32.37 -41.80
CA VAL A 837 9.53 32.77 -43.20
C VAL A 837 10.77 33.68 -43.29
N THR A 838 10.93 34.57 -42.32
CA THR A 838 12.05 35.51 -42.21
C THR A 838 12.68 35.40 -40.82
N LEU A 839 14.01 35.32 -40.76
CA LEU A 839 14.75 35.25 -39.51
C LEU A 839 15.19 36.66 -39.08
N PRO A 840 14.89 37.10 -37.84
CA PRO A 840 15.43 38.34 -37.29
C PRO A 840 16.97 38.35 -37.24
N ASP A 841 17.57 39.54 -37.33
CA ASP A 841 19.04 39.72 -37.26
C ASP A 841 19.66 39.25 -35.93
N THR A 842 18.84 39.06 -34.90
CA THR A 842 19.25 38.55 -33.59
C THR A 842 19.49 37.04 -33.56
N ILE A 843 18.97 36.28 -34.54
CA ILE A 843 19.03 34.80 -34.55
C ILE A 843 20.46 34.23 -34.56
N PRO A 844 21.42 34.74 -35.37
CA PRO A 844 22.80 34.27 -35.33
C PRO A 844 23.43 34.40 -33.93
N ARG A 845 23.20 35.53 -33.25
CA ARG A 845 23.70 35.78 -31.89
C ARG A 845 23.03 34.87 -30.87
N LEU A 846 21.73 34.60 -31.00
CA LEU A 846 21.03 33.63 -30.16
C LEU A 846 21.52 32.19 -30.38
N ARG A 847 21.91 31.81 -31.60
CA ARG A 847 22.53 30.50 -31.87
C ARG A 847 23.90 30.39 -31.22
N GLU A 848 24.72 31.44 -31.30
CA GLU A 848 26.01 31.48 -30.60
C GLU A 848 25.81 31.38 -29.07
N ALA A 849 24.85 32.14 -28.54
CA ALA A 849 24.45 32.05 -27.14
C ALA A 849 24.00 30.63 -26.76
N ALA A 850 23.26 29.96 -27.64
CA ALA A 850 22.77 28.61 -27.41
C ALA A 850 23.92 27.59 -27.31
N MET A 851 24.94 27.69 -28.16
CA MET A 851 26.14 26.84 -28.08
C MET A 851 26.85 27.00 -26.73
N ARG A 852 27.10 28.25 -26.31
CA ARG A 852 27.71 28.55 -25.00
C ARG A 852 26.84 28.04 -23.86
N ARG A 853 25.52 28.22 -23.98
CA ARG A 853 24.58 27.83 -22.92
C ARG A 853 24.41 26.31 -22.82
N ARG A 854 24.46 25.60 -23.94
CA ARG A 854 24.41 24.13 -23.99
C ARG A 854 25.60 23.54 -23.25
N ALA A 855 26.82 24.01 -23.51
CA ALA A 855 28.00 23.56 -22.78
C ALA A 855 27.84 23.79 -21.25
N LYS A 856 27.34 24.96 -20.85
CA LYS A 856 27.05 25.26 -19.44
C LYS A 856 25.90 24.42 -18.86
N ALA A 857 24.94 24.00 -19.69
CA ALA A 857 23.84 23.14 -19.29
C ALA A 857 24.31 21.68 -19.10
N HIS A 858 25.15 21.14 -19.98
CA HIS A 858 25.80 19.84 -19.75
C HIS A 858 26.74 19.84 -18.54
N ALA A 859 27.29 21.01 -18.17
CA ALA A 859 28.09 21.19 -16.96
C ALA A 859 27.26 21.48 -15.69
N ILE A 860 25.92 21.33 -15.73
CA ILE A 860 25.08 21.48 -14.53
C ILE A 860 25.51 20.44 -13.50
N LYS A 861 25.85 20.91 -12.30
CA LYS A 861 26.15 20.01 -11.18
C LYS A 861 24.85 19.41 -10.63
N PRO A 862 24.78 18.07 -10.47
CA PRO A 862 23.66 17.41 -9.82
C PRO A 862 23.59 17.81 -8.34
N HIS A 863 22.47 17.50 -7.70
CA HIS A 863 22.44 17.45 -6.24
C HIS A 863 23.37 16.32 -5.77
N LEU A 864 24.02 16.52 -4.63
CA LEU A 864 24.87 15.50 -4.03
C LEU A 864 24.34 15.19 -2.62
N PRO A 865 24.38 13.92 -2.19
CA PRO A 865 24.09 13.57 -0.81
C PRO A 865 25.11 14.23 0.13
N ASP A 866 24.66 14.59 1.33
CA ASP A 866 25.55 15.12 2.37
C ASP A 866 26.57 14.06 2.82
N PRO A 867 27.81 14.43 3.21
CA PRO A 867 28.82 13.47 3.66
C PRO A 867 28.36 12.53 4.78
N GLY A 868 27.52 13.01 5.71
CA GLY A 868 26.95 12.18 6.78
C GLY A 868 25.99 11.11 6.25
N GLN A 869 25.22 11.41 5.20
CA GLN A 869 24.36 10.41 4.54
C GLN A 869 25.19 9.32 3.85
N VAL A 870 26.28 9.71 3.18
CA VAL A 870 27.22 8.79 2.51
C VAL A 870 27.92 7.90 3.53
N ALA A 871 28.42 8.48 4.63
CA ALA A 871 29.07 7.74 5.71
C ALA A 871 28.11 6.71 6.33
N ARG A 872 26.89 7.12 6.69
CA ARG A 872 25.86 6.23 7.22
C ARG A 872 25.52 5.09 6.25
N ARG A 873 25.30 5.39 4.97
CA ARG A 873 25.01 4.34 3.96
C ARG A 873 26.18 3.36 3.84
N SER A 874 27.41 3.86 3.83
CA SER A 874 28.62 3.02 3.73
C SER A 874 28.75 2.10 4.94
N GLU A 875 28.47 2.60 6.14
CA GLU A 875 28.48 1.78 7.36
C GLU A 875 27.44 0.66 7.32
N LEU A 876 26.21 0.97 6.88
CA LEU A 876 25.14 -0.01 6.77
C LEU A 876 25.47 -1.13 5.76
N VAL A 877 25.99 -0.77 4.58
CA VAL A 877 26.41 -1.74 3.55
C VAL A 877 27.58 -2.59 4.02
N THR A 878 28.53 -2.00 4.74
CA THR A 878 29.68 -2.72 5.32
C THR A 878 29.21 -3.73 6.36
N ALA A 879 28.30 -3.33 7.26
CA ALA A 879 27.76 -4.21 8.29
C ALA A 879 26.94 -5.38 7.71
N GLU A 880 26.12 -5.13 6.69
CA GLU A 880 25.41 -6.16 5.92
C GLU A 880 26.38 -7.19 5.34
N ALA A 881 27.43 -6.74 4.65
CA ALA A 881 28.43 -7.60 4.04
C ALA A 881 29.19 -8.45 5.06
N HIS A 882 29.56 -7.86 6.20
CA HIS A 882 30.20 -8.60 7.29
C HIS A 882 29.29 -9.69 7.85
N ARG A 883 27.99 -9.42 8.00
CA ARG A 883 27.00 -10.42 8.43
C ARG A 883 26.90 -11.55 7.40
N ALA A 884 26.78 -11.21 6.12
CA ALA A 884 26.69 -12.19 5.03
C ALA A 884 27.93 -13.10 4.96
N LYS A 885 29.12 -12.50 5.10
CA LYS A 885 30.39 -13.24 5.14
C LYS A 885 30.51 -14.14 6.36
N SER A 886 30.16 -13.63 7.54
CA SER A 886 30.26 -14.39 8.81
C SER A 886 29.30 -15.58 8.81
N GLU A 887 28.09 -15.39 8.31
CA GLU A 887 27.09 -16.43 8.11
C GLU A 887 27.58 -17.54 7.17
N ALA A 888 28.12 -17.17 6.00
CA ALA A 888 28.67 -18.14 5.07
C ALA A 888 29.84 -18.93 5.70
N GLN A 889 30.74 -18.25 6.43
CA GLN A 889 31.82 -18.93 7.16
C GLN A 889 31.29 -19.91 8.23
N ALA A 890 30.26 -19.53 8.98
CA ALA A 890 29.61 -20.41 9.97
C ALA A 890 29.00 -21.66 9.31
N ARG A 891 28.30 -21.49 8.18
CA ARG A 891 27.73 -22.60 7.41
C ARG A 891 28.81 -23.53 6.84
N ALA A 892 29.92 -22.98 6.34
CA ALA A 892 31.06 -23.77 5.87
C ALA A 892 31.68 -24.60 7.02
N ALA A 893 31.88 -23.99 8.19
CA ALA A 893 32.36 -24.68 9.38
C ALA A 893 31.41 -25.79 9.83
N ALA A 894 30.09 -25.55 9.80
CA ALA A 894 29.08 -26.56 10.13
C ALA A 894 29.12 -27.77 9.18
N PHE A 895 29.31 -27.56 7.87
CA PHE A 895 29.49 -28.68 6.94
C PHE A 895 30.75 -29.49 7.25
N ARG A 896 31.87 -28.84 7.58
CA ARG A 896 33.09 -29.55 7.99
C ARG A 896 32.93 -30.32 9.29
N ALA A 897 32.12 -29.81 10.23
CA ALA A 897 31.82 -30.51 11.48
C ALA A 897 30.97 -31.79 11.27
N GLN A 898 30.26 -31.92 10.15
CA GLN A 898 29.48 -33.12 9.77
C GLN A 898 30.34 -34.21 9.11
N ILE A 899 31.66 -34.03 8.99
CA ILE A 899 32.56 -35.01 8.38
C ILE A 899 32.55 -36.31 9.22
N SER A 900 32.04 -37.38 8.61
CA SER A 900 32.00 -38.75 9.11
C SER A 900 33.30 -39.50 8.79
N SER A 901 33.53 -40.68 9.40
CA SER A 901 34.62 -41.59 9.04
C SER A 901 34.47 -42.19 7.63
N ASP A 902 33.31 -42.04 6.99
CA ASP A 902 33.08 -42.42 5.59
C ASP A 902 33.69 -41.38 4.63
N GLU A 903 34.72 -41.79 3.86
CA GLU A 903 35.43 -40.94 2.89
C GLU A 903 34.49 -40.27 1.86
N ARG A 904 33.39 -40.93 1.47
CA ARG A 904 32.46 -40.38 0.49
C ARG A 904 31.66 -39.23 1.09
N GLN A 905 31.20 -39.38 2.33
CA GLN A 905 30.48 -38.33 3.04
C GLN A 905 31.42 -37.16 3.38
N ALA A 906 32.66 -37.44 3.76
CA ALA A 906 33.69 -36.43 4.00
C ALA A 906 33.96 -35.57 2.75
N ARG A 907 34.10 -36.18 1.56
CA ARG A 907 34.29 -35.44 0.30
C ARG A 907 33.08 -34.58 -0.07
N ILE A 908 31.86 -35.06 0.17
CA ILE A 908 30.62 -34.29 -0.09
C ILE A 908 30.52 -33.09 0.85
N ALA A 909 30.82 -33.29 2.14
CA ALA A 909 30.82 -32.23 3.15
C ALA A 909 31.85 -31.14 2.84
N GLU A 910 33.08 -31.52 2.47
CA GLU A 910 34.13 -30.57 2.09
C GLU A 910 33.77 -29.80 0.82
N ALA A 911 33.23 -30.48 -0.21
CA ALA A 911 32.78 -29.81 -1.43
C ALA A 911 31.66 -28.79 -1.15
N ARG A 912 30.75 -29.06 -0.20
CA ARG A 912 29.73 -28.10 0.25
C ARG A 912 30.35 -26.93 1.00
N ALA A 913 31.31 -27.18 1.89
CA ALA A 913 32.01 -26.13 2.62
C ALA A 913 32.76 -25.17 1.68
N MET A 914 33.54 -25.70 0.73
CA MET A 914 34.24 -24.89 -0.27
C MET A 914 33.28 -24.05 -1.13
N ARG A 915 32.09 -24.59 -1.45
CA ARG A 915 31.08 -23.84 -2.22
C ARG A 915 30.54 -22.64 -1.44
N VAL A 916 30.28 -22.80 -0.15
CA VAL A 916 29.82 -21.70 0.72
C VAL A 916 30.93 -20.68 0.96
N GLU A 917 32.20 -21.09 1.02
CA GLU A 917 33.31 -20.14 1.10
C GLU A 917 33.40 -19.26 -0.14
N ARG A 918 33.19 -19.83 -1.34
CA ARG A 918 33.10 -19.05 -2.58
C ARG A 918 31.90 -18.09 -2.59
N GLU A 919 30.76 -18.52 -2.04
CA GLU A 919 29.60 -17.64 -1.82
C GLU A 919 30.00 -16.42 -0.95
N ALA A 920 30.74 -16.65 0.14
CA ALA A 920 31.25 -15.61 1.03
C ALA A 920 32.22 -14.64 0.32
N GLU A 921 33.11 -15.17 -0.53
CA GLU A 921 34.04 -14.38 -1.34
C GLU A 921 33.29 -13.49 -2.33
N ALA A 922 32.29 -14.04 -3.04
CA ALA A 922 31.45 -13.30 -3.97
C ALA A 922 30.69 -12.17 -3.25
N LEU A 923 30.07 -12.45 -2.10
CA LEU A 923 29.38 -11.45 -1.28
C LEU A 923 30.32 -10.32 -0.82
N GLY A 924 31.55 -10.66 -0.40
CA GLY A 924 32.56 -9.67 -0.03
C GLY A 924 32.99 -8.78 -1.20
N ALA A 925 33.11 -9.36 -2.40
CA ALA A 925 33.40 -8.61 -3.62
C ALA A 925 32.24 -7.68 -4.02
N PHE A 926 30.98 -8.15 -3.91
CA PHE A 926 29.80 -7.33 -4.18
C PHE A 926 29.72 -6.13 -3.24
N ALA A 927 29.94 -6.34 -1.95
CA ALA A 927 29.94 -5.27 -0.97
C ALA A 927 31.04 -4.22 -1.23
N SER A 928 32.26 -4.68 -1.51
CA SER A 928 33.38 -3.79 -1.88
C SER A 928 33.00 -2.93 -3.08
N ARG A 929 32.38 -3.53 -4.10
CA ARG A 929 31.91 -2.80 -5.29
C ARG A 929 30.77 -1.83 -5.00
N ARG A 930 29.83 -2.18 -4.13
CA ARG A 930 28.79 -1.25 -3.66
C ARG A 930 29.40 -0.04 -2.96
N LEU A 931 30.36 -0.26 -2.05
CA LEU A 931 31.05 0.80 -1.32
C LEU A 931 31.86 1.72 -2.25
N GLU A 932 32.59 1.15 -3.21
CA GLU A 932 33.28 1.92 -4.26
C GLU A 932 32.35 2.87 -5.00
N ARG A 933 31.13 2.43 -5.34
CA ARG A 933 30.14 3.26 -6.04
C ARG A 933 29.51 4.34 -5.14
N ILE A 934 29.24 4.01 -3.89
CA ILE A 934 28.66 4.95 -2.92
C ILE A 934 29.63 6.10 -2.63
N VAL A 935 30.88 5.75 -2.30
CA VAL A 935 31.92 6.71 -1.88
C VAL A 935 32.63 7.33 -3.07
N GLY A 936 32.86 6.57 -4.14
CA GLY A 936 33.65 6.98 -5.29
C GLY A 936 32.98 7.96 -6.24
N GLU A 937 33.70 8.26 -7.30
CA GLU A 937 33.29 9.18 -8.37
C GLU A 937 32.49 8.49 -9.49
N GLU A 938 32.34 7.16 -9.45
CA GLU A 938 31.57 6.35 -10.42
C GLU A 938 30.05 6.54 -10.27
N LYS A 939 29.61 7.80 -10.37
CA LYS A 939 28.21 8.18 -10.41
C LYS A 939 27.89 8.58 -11.83
N LEU A 940 26.87 7.95 -12.42
CA LEU A 940 26.41 8.32 -13.74
C LEU A 940 25.63 9.63 -13.62
N ILE A 941 26.16 10.65 -14.28
CA ILE A 941 25.50 11.94 -14.45
C ILE A 941 24.82 11.90 -15.81
N ASP A 942 23.50 11.70 -15.80
CA ASP A 942 22.70 11.81 -17.02
C ASP A 942 22.18 13.24 -17.13
N THR A 943 22.67 13.97 -18.13
CA THR A 943 22.26 15.35 -18.40
C THR A 943 21.63 15.46 -19.77
N ARG A 944 20.33 15.74 -19.76
CA ARG A 944 19.54 16.01 -20.96
C ARG A 944 19.42 17.51 -21.17
N VAL A 945 19.66 17.99 -22.39
CA VAL A 945 19.59 19.42 -22.72
C VAL A 945 18.80 19.63 -24.01
N TRP A 946 17.72 20.40 -23.91
CA TRP A 946 16.90 20.79 -25.05
C TRP A 946 16.94 22.30 -25.25
N GLN A 947 17.02 22.72 -26.52
CA GLN A 947 17.03 24.13 -26.88
C GLN A 947 16.13 24.40 -28.08
N VAL A 948 15.43 25.54 -28.04
CA VAL A 948 14.68 26.07 -29.18
C VAL A 948 14.74 27.58 -29.15
N ILE A 949 14.80 28.21 -30.31
CA ILE A 949 14.63 29.65 -30.45
C ILE A 949 13.17 29.91 -30.87
N LEU A 950 12.47 30.72 -30.10
CA LEU A 950 11.08 31.08 -30.36
C LEU A 950 11.00 32.54 -30.80
N ILE A 951 10.21 32.79 -31.84
CA ILE A 951 9.90 34.14 -32.34
C ILE A 951 8.42 34.39 -32.03
N PRO A 952 8.10 35.00 -30.88
CA PRO A 952 6.74 35.37 -30.54
C PRO A 952 6.27 36.55 -31.40
N PHE A 953 5.02 36.55 -31.81
CA PHE A 953 4.39 37.70 -32.47
C PHE A 953 2.90 37.78 -32.13
N GLU A 954 2.33 38.97 -32.26
CA GLU A 954 0.90 39.17 -32.11
C GLU A 954 0.16 38.68 -33.37
N ARG A 955 -0.79 37.77 -33.17
CA ARG A 955 -1.65 37.24 -34.22
C ARG A 955 -2.82 38.20 -34.42
N ILE A 956 -2.93 38.74 -35.64
CA ILE A 956 -4.04 39.60 -36.09
C ILE A 956 -5.36 38.81 -36.16
#